data_AF-A0A6M2DN84-F1
#
_entry.id   AF-A0A6M2DN84-F1
#
_cell.length_a   1.000
_cell.length_b   1.000
_cell.length_c   1.000
_cell.angle_alpha   90.00
_cell.angle_beta   90.00
_cell.angle_gamma   90.00
#
_symmetry.space_group_name_H-M   'P 1'
#
loop_
_entity.id
_entity.type
_entity.pdbx_description
1 polymer ?
#
loop_
_entity_poly.entity_id
_entity_poly.type
_entity_poly.pdbx_seq_one_letter_code
_entity_poly.pdbx_strand_id
1 'polypeptide(L)'
;CFTMDSQVADQKNQEEQMSKKPLTTGNGLHGQHYQLNLLVLFQLRGVQLKYHQFQLRSEVPEAGKFDDLMFKYQKNGKTYYKLLQAKHNNKTDKTAIDYGTLFEQQSKDFKLVRYLIPYLKYKEQIKDGEIEDVIICTIKNMNVKKLKRKDIEVEEIADKDDILDFESEKGAKRYRFTNIVPKLKKQLKEYKNLAGKYTENDIKDFVNHLVLAVSQPDEQKLKTLIKQEISKTYKLMNPDEIYHKLLDIASDMMKGHRVDVCFDEVENILKKARKSFQPILFGVRNPVKSFEGRQEQLIKIHETLKNKKIAAICGLGGVGKSELCRKYIYTYGEYFESIIWLNAETDKTLSDSFKSLAADKLGIGIKNADKDQVKDIKVIVEDVYKFFSDKLSLFVFDNAISYGNENGIKYFLPDLSQNYNEPYILLTSQNRKWPDDVKVLELNGLAENEAFTLISKAFMNDNSESDVKELSKELDYVPLAIQQAIAYIKVTDKSLRNVGKTFSIKNFLEKFNREPKILLDYKFDDTSDSDYSKTILITWNVTFDAIKKREQGDTAIKILNNLADFGYNAPVNEMLSIEHDVEALGHALELLKQYSMITIDNGWIRAHNLVKHVVPLIFSENEQKKDIWFTLFKYVLILKPLLSSENVFMNAIFYLIFAILILACLFLHWKQNGRFENLFEKLFDYTKLDKLLKKFGMCSIDY
;
A
#
# COMPACT_ATOMS: atom_id res chain seq x y z
N CYS A 1 8.56 -34.52 50.00
CA CYS A 1 9.95 -34.91 49.66
C CYS A 1 10.60 -33.71 48.98
N PHE A 2 11.03 -32.69 49.73
CA PHE A 2 12.34 -32.63 50.40
C PHE A 2 13.48 -33.04 49.45
N THR A 3 14.10 -32.04 48.80
CA THR A 3 15.54 -31.83 48.54
C THR A 3 15.73 -30.93 47.32
N MET A 4 15.57 -29.61 47.45
CA MET A 4 16.13 -28.62 46.50
C MET A 4 16.21 -27.18 47.04
N ASP A 5 16.08 -26.97 48.37
CA ASP A 5 16.03 -25.63 48.98
C ASP A 5 17.34 -25.19 49.68
N SER A 6 18.43 -25.95 49.58
CA SER A 6 19.70 -25.61 50.28
C SER A 6 20.82 -25.07 49.39
N GLN A 7 20.61 -24.90 48.08
CA GLN A 7 21.60 -24.29 47.17
C GLN A 7 21.24 -22.86 46.72
N VAL A 8 20.02 -22.40 47.01
CA VAL A 8 19.54 -21.04 46.65
C VAL A 8 19.85 -20.00 47.74
N ALA A 9 20.20 -20.43 48.95
CA ALA A 9 20.48 -19.53 50.07
C ALA A 9 21.91 -18.95 50.08
N ASP A 10 22.90 -19.66 49.52
CA ASP A 10 24.29 -19.20 49.50
C ASP A 10 24.63 -18.26 48.33
N GLN A 11 23.82 -18.24 47.25
CA GLN A 11 23.97 -17.26 46.17
C GLN A 11 23.35 -15.90 46.51
N LYS A 12 22.26 -15.87 47.30
CA LYS A 12 21.61 -14.61 47.70
C LYS A 12 22.46 -13.73 48.62
N ASN A 13 23.33 -14.32 49.44
CA ASN A 13 24.20 -13.55 50.34
C ASN A 13 25.46 -12.99 49.66
N GLN A 14 25.80 -13.40 48.44
CA GLN A 14 26.89 -12.79 47.65
C GLN A 14 26.39 -11.67 46.72
N GLU A 15 25.11 -11.67 46.35
CA GLU A 15 24.49 -10.59 45.54
C GLU A 15 24.20 -9.31 46.36
N GLU A 16 24.09 -9.39 47.69
CA GLU A 16 23.78 -8.23 48.55
C GLU A 16 24.98 -7.31 48.87
N GLN A 17 26.19 -7.62 48.43
CA GLN A 17 27.39 -6.77 48.66
C GLN A 17 27.93 -6.03 47.42
N MET A 18 27.35 -6.18 46.24
CA MET A 18 27.70 -5.34 45.08
C MET A 18 26.90 -4.03 45.05
N SER A 19 27.36 -3.06 45.83
CA SER A 19 27.41 -1.62 45.49
C SER A 19 26.27 -1.09 44.59
N LYS A 20 25.12 -0.77 45.18
CA LYS A 20 24.15 0.17 44.59
C LYS A 20 24.80 1.55 44.42
N LYS A 21 25.14 1.93 43.20
CA LYS A 21 25.46 3.33 42.88
C LYS A 21 24.14 4.07 42.61
N PRO A 22 23.76 5.10 43.40
CA PRO A 22 22.52 5.82 43.17
C PRO A 22 22.61 6.66 41.88
N LEU A 23 21.49 6.75 41.16
CA LEU A 23 21.30 7.65 40.01
C LEU A 23 21.57 9.10 40.45
N THR A 24 22.71 9.66 40.04
CA THR A 24 23.11 11.04 40.37
C THR A 24 22.48 12.05 39.41
N THR A 25 21.80 13.06 39.95
CA THR A 25 21.15 14.16 39.22
C THR A 25 22.13 15.16 38.60
N GLY A 26 21.80 15.67 37.41
CA GLY A 26 22.26 16.98 36.89
C GLY A 26 23.24 16.97 35.72
N ASN A 27 24.34 16.21 35.78
CA ASN A 27 25.35 16.14 34.70
C ASN A 27 25.65 14.70 34.23
N GLY A 28 25.37 13.67 35.05
CA GLY A 28 25.57 12.27 34.68
C GLY A 28 24.52 11.71 33.71
N LEU A 29 23.31 12.27 33.71
CA LEU A 29 22.17 11.74 32.96
C LEU A 29 22.38 11.79 31.43
N HIS A 30 22.93 12.90 30.91
CA HIS A 30 23.19 13.03 29.47
C HIS A 30 24.30 12.08 28.98
N GLY A 31 25.33 11.87 29.80
CA GLY A 31 26.39 10.89 29.49
C GLY A 31 25.84 9.47 29.44
N GLN A 32 24.96 9.12 30.39
CA GLN A 32 24.28 7.82 30.42
C GLN A 32 23.35 7.62 29.22
N HIS A 33 22.55 8.62 28.85
CA HIS A 33 21.68 8.53 27.66
C HIS A 33 22.49 8.40 26.37
N TYR A 34 23.65 9.07 26.28
CA TYR A 34 24.55 8.92 25.14
C TYR A 34 25.12 7.49 25.05
N GLN A 35 25.57 6.92 26.17
CA GLN A 35 26.03 5.53 26.25
C GLN A 35 24.92 4.54 25.88
N LEU A 36 23.69 4.74 26.37
CA LEU A 36 22.52 3.93 25.98
C LEU A 36 22.30 3.96 24.46
N ASN A 37 22.34 5.14 23.85
CA ASN A 37 22.18 5.28 22.40
C ASN A 37 23.31 4.58 21.62
N LEU A 38 24.56 4.63 22.10
CA LEU A 38 25.65 3.88 21.50
C LEU A 38 25.43 2.37 21.61
N LEU A 39 24.98 1.85 22.75
CA LEU A 39 24.65 0.44 22.91
C LEU A 39 23.53 0.01 21.95
N VAL A 40 22.49 0.85 21.77
CA VAL A 40 21.43 0.60 20.77
C VAL A 40 22.00 0.56 19.35
N LEU A 41 22.89 1.50 19.00
CA LEU A 41 23.53 1.55 17.69
C LEU A 41 24.34 0.27 17.38
N PHE A 42 25.15 -0.18 18.34
CA PHE A 42 25.95 -1.40 18.19
C PHE A 42 25.08 -2.65 18.08
N GLN A 43 23.99 -2.76 18.85
CA GLN A 43 23.01 -3.84 18.68
C GLN A 43 22.43 -3.85 17.27
N LEU A 44 21.93 -2.70 16.81
CA LEU A 44 21.28 -2.54 15.52
C LEU A 44 22.23 -2.90 14.36
N ARG A 45 23.41 -2.29 14.33
CA ARG A 45 24.37 -2.46 13.23
C ARG A 45 25.09 -3.80 13.28
N GLY A 46 25.31 -4.38 14.46
CA GLY A 46 25.82 -5.75 14.60
C GLY A 46 24.93 -6.76 13.86
N VAL A 47 23.61 -6.60 13.95
CA VAL A 47 22.65 -7.42 13.19
C VAL A 47 22.66 -7.09 11.69
N GLN A 48 22.62 -5.80 11.32
CA GLN A 48 22.62 -5.38 9.91
C GLN A 48 23.86 -5.87 9.15
N LEU A 49 25.03 -5.86 9.80
CA LEU A 49 26.32 -6.32 9.26
C LEU A 49 26.45 -7.84 9.27
N LYS A 50 25.45 -8.57 9.81
CA LYS A 50 25.42 -10.04 9.91
C LYS A 50 26.60 -10.60 10.69
N TYR A 51 26.99 -9.94 11.78
CA TYR A 51 27.97 -10.48 12.71
C TYR A 51 27.30 -11.55 13.58
N HIS A 52 27.03 -12.72 12.99
CA HIS A 52 26.26 -13.81 13.61
C HIS A 52 26.79 -14.29 14.97
N GLN A 53 28.06 -14.01 15.28
CA GLN A 53 28.70 -14.35 16.55
C GLN A 53 29.08 -13.11 17.39
N PHE A 54 28.35 -11.99 17.28
CA PHE A 54 28.64 -10.84 18.12
C PHE A 54 28.18 -11.02 19.56
N GLN A 55 28.94 -10.43 20.49
CA GLN A 55 28.57 -10.22 21.89
C GLN A 55 28.84 -8.76 22.26
N LEU A 56 27.82 -8.09 22.79
CA LEU A 56 27.91 -6.72 23.28
C LEU A 56 27.81 -6.72 24.81
N ARG A 57 28.70 -5.98 25.47
CA ARG A 57 28.73 -5.80 26.93
C ARG A 57 28.91 -4.34 27.31
N SER A 58 28.44 -3.99 28.51
CA SER A 58 28.63 -2.69 29.15
C SER A 58 28.97 -2.91 30.63
N GLU A 59 29.58 -1.91 31.25
CA GLU A 59 30.05 -1.92 32.65
C GLU A 59 31.00 -3.09 32.98
N VAL A 60 31.87 -3.47 32.03
CA VAL A 60 32.81 -4.60 32.18
C VAL A 60 33.94 -4.23 33.16
N PRO A 61 33.94 -4.71 34.42
CA PRO A 61 34.88 -4.24 35.44
C PRO A 61 36.34 -4.52 35.06
N GLU A 62 36.58 -5.61 34.33
CA GLU A 62 37.90 -6.02 33.85
C GLU A 62 38.48 -5.07 32.79
N ALA A 63 37.63 -4.38 32.04
CA ALA A 63 38.02 -3.44 30.98
C ALA A 63 38.42 -2.04 31.52
N GLY A 64 38.18 -1.79 32.82
CA GLY A 64 38.71 -0.66 33.58
C GLY A 64 38.24 0.74 33.15
N LYS A 65 38.79 1.31 32.07
CA LYS A 65 38.34 2.59 31.47
C LYS A 65 37.67 2.39 30.11
N PHE A 66 37.51 1.16 29.68
CA PHE A 66 36.72 0.81 28.50
C PHE A 66 35.53 -0.06 28.91
N ASP A 67 35.01 0.21 30.10
CA ASP A 67 33.84 -0.44 30.67
C ASP A 67 32.55 -0.02 29.97
N ASP A 68 32.46 1.19 29.40
CA ASP A 68 31.23 1.67 28.77
C ASP A 68 30.68 0.74 27.69
N LEU A 69 31.53 0.23 26.79
CA LEU A 69 31.11 -0.64 25.69
C LEU A 69 32.24 -1.56 25.21
N MET A 70 31.97 -2.87 25.23
CA MET A 70 32.83 -3.89 24.62
C MET A 70 32.01 -4.66 23.58
N PHE A 71 32.49 -4.65 22.33
CA PHE A 71 31.86 -5.35 21.22
C PHE A 71 32.82 -6.41 20.66
N LYS A 72 32.51 -7.67 20.93
CA LYS A 72 33.17 -8.83 20.34
C LYS A 72 32.39 -9.26 19.11
N TYR A 73 33.05 -9.54 18.00
CA TYR A 73 32.40 -10.07 16.79
C TYR A 73 33.38 -10.90 15.95
N GLN A 74 32.84 -11.67 15.00
CA GLN A 74 33.64 -12.47 14.09
C GLN A 74 33.51 -11.94 12.65
N LYS A 75 34.65 -11.78 11.97
CA LYS A 75 34.73 -11.39 10.56
C LYS A 75 35.76 -12.29 9.87
N ASN A 76 35.37 -12.90 8.75
CA ASN A 76 36.23 -13.83 7.99
C ASN A 76 36.87 -14.95 8.84
N GLY A 77 36.11 -15.50 9.79
CA GLY A 77 36.57 -16.58 10.68
C GLY A 77 37.45 -16.13 11.86
N LYS A 78 37.83 -14.85 11.93
CA LYS A 78 38.62 -14.28 13.03
C LYS A 78 37.77 -13.48 14.00
N THR A 79 38.11 -13.55 15.28
CA THR A 79 37.43 -12.82 16.36
C THR A 79 38.12 -11.49 16.62
N TYR A 80 37.32 -10.43 16.68
CA TYR A 80 37.75 -9.06 16.91
C TYR A 80 37.05 -8.47 18.12
N TYR A 81 37.76 -7.61 18.84
CA TYR A 81 37.24 -6.83 19.96
C TYR A 81 37.36 -5.34 19.66
N LYS A 82 36.24 -4.62 19.69
CA LYS A 82 36.20 -3.15 19.77
C LYS A 82 35.88 -2.75 21.19
N LEU A 83 36.76 -1.94 21.79
CA LEU A 83 36.59 -1.36 23.12
C LEU A 83 36.26 0.11 22.94
N LEU A 84 35.20 0.61 23.57
CA LEU A 84 34.79 1.99 23.43
C LEU A 84 34.53 2.63 24.79
N GLN A 85 35.08 3.83 24.97
CA GLN A 85 34.74 4.74 26.06
C GLN A 85 34.04 5.96 25.46
N ALA A 86 32.82 6.21 25.92
CA ALA A 86 32.07 7.43 25.64
C ALA A 86 32.51 8.55 26.59
N LYS A 87 32.88 9.70 26.01
CA LYS A 87 33.19 10.92 26.74
C LYS A 87 32.26 12.03 26.27
N HIS A 88 31.09 12.08 26.89
CA HIS A 88 30.08 13.09 26.66
C HIS A 88 29.92 13.95 27.94
N ASN A 89 30.18 15.26 27.83
CA ASN A 89 29.87 16.24 28.87
C ASN A 89 28.83 17.26 28.36
N ASN A 90 28.26 18.06 29.25
CA ASN A 90 27.13 18.93 28.95
C ASN A 90 27.45 19.91 27.79
N LYS A 91 26.43 20.29 26.97
CA LYS A 91 26.56 21.05 25.69
C LYS A 91 27.34 22.38 25.76
N THR A 92 27.72 22.85 26.95
CA THR A 92 28.37 24.14 27.21
C THR A 92 29.89 24.12 27.06
N ASP A 93 30.56 22.97 27.18
CA ASP A 93 32.03 22.89 27.08
C ASP A 93 32.50 22.62 25.64
N LYS A 94 32.71 23.72 24.90
CA LYS A 94 33.17 23.70 23.50
C LYS A 94 34.69 23.61 23.34
N THR A 95 35.44 23.29 24.39
CA THR A 95 36.90 23.25 24.31
C THR A 95 37.36 22.08 23.43
N ALA A 96 38.09 22.41 22.36
CA ALA A 96 38.67 21.42 21.46
C ALA A 96 39.72 20.57 22.19
N ILE A 97 39.76 19.28 21.86
CA ILE A 97 40.83 18.39 22.34
C ILE A 97 42.15 18.86 21.75
N ASP A 98 43.12 19.07 22.62
CA ASP A 98 44.46 19.52 22.27
C ASP A 98 45.55 18.82 23.10
N TYR A 99 46.79 19.28 22.95
CA TYR A 99 47.92 18.71 23.67
C TYR A 99 47.73 18.74 25.19
N GLY A 100 47.26 19.85 25.75
CA GLY A 100 47.04 19.98 27.19
C GLY A 100 45.98 19.00 27.68
N THR A 101 44.94 18.80 26.86
CA THR A 101 43.83 17.89 27.16
C THR A 101 44.26 16.42 27.20
N LEU A 102 45.18 16.01 26.32
CA LEU A 102 45.67 14.64 26.19
C LEU A 102 46.86 14.33 27.11
N PHE A 103 47.75 15.31 27.34
CA PHE A 103 49.06 15.10 27.95
C PHE A 103 49.32 15.83 29.29
N GLU A 104 48.63 16.93 29.59
CA GLU A 104 48.93 17.74 30.78
C GLU A 104 48.01 17.41 31.98
N GLN A 105 48.32 17.90 33.17
CA GLN A 105 47.62 17.51 34.41
C GLN A 105 46.22 18.12 34.59
N GLN A 106 45.90 19.20 33.86
CA GLN A 106 44.66 19.97 34.07
C GLN A 106 43.40 19.26 33.55
N SER A 107 43.53 18.34 32.58
CA SER A 107 42.41 17.58 32.03
C SER A 107 42.40 16.16 32.55
N LYS A 108 41.34 15.78 33.29
CA LYS A 108 41.19 14.41 33.81
C LYS A 108 40.62 13.44 32.79
N ASP A 109 39.82 13.90 31.83
CA ASP A 109 38.90 13.01 31.11
C ASP A 109 39.48 12.38 29.84
N PHE A 110 40.36 13.07 29.12
CA PHE A 110 40.97 12.56 27.87
C PHE A 110 42.45 12.19 28.01
N LYS A 111 42.99 12.20 29.23
CA LYS A 111 44.42 11.94 29.45
C LYS A 111 44.78 10.51 29.06
N LEU A 112 45.56 10.34 27.99
CA LEU A 112 45.76 9.06 27.31
C LEU A 112 46.35 7.95 28.20
N VAL A 113 47.25 8.30 29.12
CA VAL A 113 47.84 7.33 30.07
C VAL A 113 46.79 6.63 30.95
N ARG A 114 45.60 7.23 31.14
CA ARG A 114 44.51 6.61 31.92
C ARG A 114 43.86 5.44 31.19
N TYR A 115 44.01 5.37 29.87
CA TYR A 115 43.45 4.36 29.00
C TYR A 115 44.44 3.24 28.68
N LEU A 116 45.73 3.58 28.61
CA LEU A 116 46.81 2.61 28.37
C LEU A 116 46.80 1.47 29.41
N ILE A 117 46.70 1.78 30.70
CA ILE A 117 46.78 0.75 31.75
C ILE A 117 45.59 -0.23 31.67
N PRO A 118 44.33 0.23 31.57
CA PRO A 118 43.19 -0.66 31.36
C PRO A 118 43.30 -1.50 30.09
N TYR A 119 43.75 -0.91 28.98
CA TYR A 119 43.99 -1.64 27.74
C TYR A 119 44.95 -2.83 27.95
N LEU A 120 46.12 -2.57 28.55
CA LEU A 120 47.13 -3.62 28.76
C LEU A 120 46.62 -4.75 29.66
N LYS A 121 45.91 -4.39 30.74
CA LYS A 121 45.29 -5.38 31.64
C LYS A 121 44.22 -6.22 30.95
N TYR A 122 43.44 -5.61 30.06
CA TYR A 122 42.36 -6.29 29.37
C TYR A 122 42.90 -7.19 28.25
N LYS A 123 43.93 -6.72 27.53
CA LYS A 123 44.63 -7.49 26.50
C LYS A 123 45.14 -8.84 27.02
N GLU A 124 45.69 -8.87 28.23
CA GLU A 124 46.15 -10.12 28.88
C GLU A 124 45.03 -11.15 29.11
N GLN A 125 43.77 -10.72 29.12
CA GLN A 125 42.61 -11.58 29.38
C GLN A 125 41.98 -12.13 28.10
N ILE A 126 42.24 -11.51 26.94
CA ILE A 126 41.72 -11.97 25.65
C ILE A 126 42.54 -13.17 25.19
N LYS A 127 41.88 -14.33 25.06
CA LYS A 127 42.51 -15.59 24.65
C LYS A 127 42.11 -16.05 23.25
N ASP A 128 41.02 -15.52 22.71
CA ASP A 128 40.31 -16.07 21.55
C ASP A 128 40.08 -15.06 20.42
N GLY A 129 40.93 -14.03 20.31
CA GLY A 129 40.84 -13.01 19.27
C GLY A 129 41.87 -11.90 19.43
N GLU A 130 41.71 -10.83 18.66
CA GLU A 130 42.55 -9.63 18.73
C GLU A 130 41.72 -8.38 18.99
N ILE A 131 42.32 -7.39 19.67
CA ILE A 131 41.70 -6.07 19.79
C ILE A 131 41.86 -5.40 18.42
N GLU A 132 40.77 -4.95 17.83
CA GLU A 132 40.83 -4.21 16.57
C GLU A 132 41.05 -2.73 16.87
N ASP A 133 40.12 -2.14 17.65
CA ASP A 133 40.15 -0.73 18.02
C ASP A 133 39.84 -0.49 19.50
N VAL A 134 40.50 0.53 20.03
CA VAL A 134 40.28 1.10 21.34
C VAL A 134 39.85 2.55 21.15
N ILE A 135 38.55 2.79 21.23
CA ILE A 135 37.90 4.00 20.76
C ILE A 135 37.59 4.93 21.94
N ILE A 136 38.06 6.16 21.87
CA ILE A 136 37.58 7.25 22.72
C ILE A 136 36.60 8.08 21.88
N CYS A 137 35.30 7.98 22.18
CA CYS A 137 34.21 8.58 21.42
C CYS A 137 33.73 9.87 22.09
N THR A 138 33.69 10.99 21.37
CA THR A 138 33.36 12.30 21.93
C THR A 138 32.72 13.25 20.93
N ILE A 139 31.85 14.12 21.45
CA ILE A 139 31.24 15.24 20.70
C ILE A 139 32.24 16.39 20.48
N LYS A 140 33.33 16.45 21.25
CA LYS A 140 34.34 17.51 21.14
C LYS A 140 35.08 17.38 19.82
N ASN A 141 35.41 18.51 19.22
CA ASN A 141 36.32 18.55 18.08
C ASN A 141 37.78 18.48 18.53
N MET A 142 38.72 18.39 17.59
CA MET A 142 40.15 18.31 17.87
C MET A 142 40.93 19.44 17.18
N ASN A 143 41.88 20.04 17.90
CA ASN A 143 42.76 21.07 17.36
C ASN A 143 44.08 20.44 16.86
N VAL A 144 44.02 19.85 15.66
CA VAL A 144 45.16 19.21 14.98
C VAL A 144 46.35 20.17 14.85
N LYS A 145 46.11 21.45 14.56
CA LYS A 145 47.18 22.45 14.41
C LYS A 145 47.95 22.66 15.72
N LYS A 146 47.25 22.70 16.87
CA LYS A 146 47.87 22.86 18.19
C LYS A 146 48.63 21.60 18.61
N LEU A 147 48.14 20.41 18.23
CA LEU A 147 48.86 19.15 18.40
C LEU A 147 50.17 19.13 17.59
N LYS A 148 50.12 19.50 16.31
CA LYS A 148 51.31 19.55 15.44
C LYS A 148 52.40 20.51 15.95
N ARG A 149 52.02 21.66 16.52
CA ARG A 149 52.95 22.60 17.18
C ARG A 149 53.68 22.01 18.40
N LYS A 150 53.12 20.96 19.00
CA LYS A 150 53.70 20.20 20.10
C LYS A 150 54.26 18.86 19.63
N ASP A 151 54.56 18.74 18.34
CA ASP A 151 55.17 17.55 17.74
C ASP A 151 54.30 16.28 17.95
N ILE A 152 52.98 16.45 17.91
CA ILE A 152 52.02 15.35 17.89
C ILE A 152 51.39 15.27 16.51
N GLU A 153 51.67 14.16 15.84
CA GLU A 153 51.09 13.83 14.55
C GLU A 153 49.90 12.89 14.73
N VAL A 154 48.85 13.20 13.96
CA VAL A 154 47.61 12.43 13.87
C VAL A 154 47.25 12.25 12.41
N GLU A 155 46.75 11.07 12.09
CA GLU A 155 46.27 10.71 10.76
C GLU A 155 44.76 10.51 10.83
N GLU A 156 44.04 11.13 9.88
CA GLU A 156 42.60 10.92 9.75
C GLU A 156 42.35 9.57 9.11
N ILE A 157 41.53 8.74 9.75
CA ILE A 157 41.12 7.43 9.20
C ILE A 157 40.12 7.69 8.10
N ALA A 158 40.52 7.44 6.84
CA ALA A 158 39.68 7.67 5.67
C ALA A 158 38.65 6.56 5.42
N ASP A 159 38.94 5.34 5.86
CA ASP A 159 38.07 4.18 5.68
C ASP A 159 36.79 4.32 6.51
N LYS A 160 35.64 4.02 5.93
CA LYS A 160 34.34 4.08 6.61
C LYS A 160 34.27 3.09 7.79
N ASP A 161 33.77 3.53 8.94
CA ASP A 161 33.39 2.67 10.06
C ASP A 161 32.03 2.06 9.77
N ASP A 162 31.93 0.74 9.89
CA ASP A 162 30.66 0.06 9.71
C ASP A 162 29.66 0.40 10.83
N ILE A 163 30.11 0.87 12.01
CA ILE A 163 29.26 1.10 13.18
C ILE A 163 29.11 2.58 13.55
N LEU A 164 30.19 3.36 13.58
CA LEU A 164 30.15 4.74 14.09
C LEU A 164 29.85 5.81 13.03
N ASP A 165 30.03 5.51 11.74
CA ASP A 165 29.86 6.52 10.69
C ASP A 165 28.40 6.61 10.19
N PHE A 166 27.91 7.82 9.97
CA PHE A 166 26.57 8.10 9.39
C PHE A 166 26.72 8.91 8.11
N GLU A 167 26.03 8.53 7.03
CA GLU A 167 26.12 9.21 5.72
C GLU A 167 25.74 10.70 5.77
N SER A 168 24.82 11.05 6.67
CA SER A 168 24.36 12.43 6.87
C SER A 168 25.30 13.27 7.75
N GLU A 169 26.28 12.66 8.43
CA GLU A 169 27.15 13.35 9.39
C GLU A 169 28.53 13.66 8.82
N LYS A 170 28.63 14.72 8.02
CA LYS A 170 29.88 15.14 7.36
C LYS A 170 30.96 15.68 8.31
N GLY A 171 30.64 15.92 9.58
CA GLY A 171 31.55 16.55 10.56
C GLY A 171 32.28 15.56 11.48
N ALA A 172 31.79 14.32 11.59
CA ALA A 172 32.37 13.29 12.42
C ALA A 172 33.68 12.79 11.82
N LYS A 173 34.71 12.63 12.65
CA LYS A 173 36.05 12.21 12.20
C LYS A 173 36.69 11.25 13.17
N ARG A 174 37.58 10.39 12.66
CA ARG A 174 38.36 9.43 13.46
C ARG A 174 39.84 9.63 13.18
N TYR A 175 40.66 9.59 14.23
CA TYR A 175 42.09 9.83 14.14
C TYR A 175 42.90 8.72 14.83
N ARG A 176 44.02 8.33 14.22
CA ARG A 176 45.10 7.58 14.87
C ARG A 176 46.29 8.47 15.16
N PHE A 177 47.12 8.08 16.12
CA PHE A 177 48.35 8.77 16.48
C PHE A 177 49.57 8.01 15.96
N THR A 178 50.54 8.69 15.36
CA THR A 178 51.73 8.03 14.80
C THR A 178 52.99 8.19 15.66
N ASN A 179 53.15 9.32 16.36
CA ASN A 179 54.39 9.63 17.10
C ASN A 179 54.15 10.09 18.57
N ILE A 180 53.32 9.35 19.32
CA ILE A 180 53.00 9.69 20.73
C ILE A 180 53.74 8.85 21.78
N VAL A 181 54.42 7.77 21.36
CA VAL A 181 55.04 6.78 22.27
C VAL A 181 56.04 7.41 23.26
N PRO A 182 57.00 8.26 22.85
CA PRO A 182 57.96 8.86 23.79
C PRO A 182 57.27 9.72 24.86
N LYS A 183 56.19 10.42 24.49
CA LYS A 183 55.44 11.31 25.38
C LYS A 183 54.57 10.51 26.34
N LEU A 184 53.92 9.44 25.87
CA LEU A 184 53.21 8.49 26.74
C LEU A 184 54.16 7.81 27.73
N LYS A 185 55.36 7.41 27.29
CA LYS A 185 56.39 6.82 28.16
C LYS A 185 56.81 7.79 29.27
N LYS A 186 56.99 9.08 28.95
CA LYS A 186 57.26 10.11 29.96
C LYS A 186 56.09 10.25 30.94
N GLN A 187 54.86 10.36 30.43
CA GLN A 187 53.67 10.44 31.28
C GLN A 187 53.50 9.23 32.19
N LEU A 188 53.81 8.03 31.71
CA LEU A 188 53.69 6.79 32.50
C LEU A 188 54.66 6.78 33.69
N LYS A 189 55.87 7.33 33.54
CA LYS A 189 56.82 7.48 34.66
C LYS A 189 56.25 8.39 35.75
N GLU A 190 55.61 9.49 35.35
CA GLU A 190 54.97 10.45 36.27
C GLU A 190 53.64 9.92 36.84
N TYR A 191 52.99 8.98 36.15
CA TYR A 191 51.67 8.45 36.52
C TYR A 191 51.79 7.23 37.44
N LYS A 192 51.46 7.42 38.71
CA LYS A 192 51.47 6.36 39.76
C LYS A 192 52.83 5.64 39.93
N ASN A 193 53.93 6.24 39.49
CA ASN A 193 55.29 5.69 39.63
C ASN A 193 55.45 4.28 39.01
N LEU A 194 54.72 3.99 37.92
CA LEU A 194 54.74 2.69 37.22
C LEU A 194 55.93 2.55 36.26
N ALA A 195 56.99 3.33 36.48
CA ALA A 195 58.19 3.32 35.65
C ALA A 195 58.82 1.90 35.67
N GLY A 196 58.93 1.27 34.50
CA GLY A 196 59.55 -0.05 34.34
C GLY A 196 58.59 -1.24 34.31
N LYS A 197 57.28 -1.05 34.58
CA LYS A 197 56.29 -2.15 34.52
C LYS A 197 55.90 -2.53 33.09
N TYR A 198 55.85 -1.56 32.18
CA TYR A 198 55.40 -1.74 30.80
C TYR A 198 56.50 -1.34 29.82
N THR A 199 56.69 -2.14 28.78
CA THR A 199 57.72 -1.96 27.75
C THR A 199 57.31 -0.90 26.73
N GLU A 200 58.26 -0.47 25.90
CA GLU A 200 57.94 0.43 24.80
C GLU A 200 57.06 -0.24 23.73
N ASN A 201 57.18 -1.56 23.58
CA ASN A 201 56.35 -2.35 22.67
C ASN A 201 54.89 -2.38 23.15
N ASP A 202 54.65 -2.47 24.47
CA ASP A 202 53.30 -2.40 25.04
C ASP A 202 52.62 -1.06 24.75
N ILE A 203 53.39 0.04 24.82
CA ILE A 203 52.89 1.37 24.49
C ILE A 203 52.61 1.48 22.98
N LYS A 204 53.52 1.01 22.12
CA LYS A 204 53.33 1.00 20.66
C LYS A 204 52.07 0.24 20.27
N ASP A 205 51.88 -0.92 20.87
CA ASP A 205 50.72 -1.78 20.65
C ASP A 205 49.41 -1.05 21.00
N PHE A 206 49.31 -0.43 22.18
CA PHE A 206 48.15 0.41 22.52
C PHE A 206 47.92 1.52 21.51
N VAL A 207 48.98 2.22 21.09
CA VAL A 207 48.88 3.33 20.13
C VAL A 207 48.37 2.87 18.77
N ASN A 208 48.75 1.67 18.33
CA ASN A 208 48.27 1.10 17.06
C ASN A 208 46.76 0.87 17.06
N HIS A 209 46.19 0.47 18.21
CA HIS A 209 44.75 0.23 18.36
C HIS A 209 43.96 1.48 18.78
N LEU A 210 44.62 2.52 19.30
CA LEU A 210 43.96 3.72 19.79
C LEU A 210 43.34 4.54 18.65
N VAL A 211 42.03 4.74 18.73
CA VAL A 211 41.25 5.59 17.83
C VAL A 211 40.56 6.70 18.63
N LEU A 212 40.72 7.94 18.20
CA LEU A 212 39.98 9.07 18.75
C LEU A 212 38.87 9.47 17.77
N ALA A 213 37.62 9.16 18.12
CA ALA A 213 36.42 9.50 17.35
C ALA A 213 35.83 10.82 17.87
N VAL A 214 36.03 11.89 17.11
CA VAL A 214 35.71 13.28 17.49
C VAL A 214 34.56 13.83 16.67
N SER A 215 33.97 14.93 17.14
CA SER A 215 32.84 15.61 16.50
C SER A 215 31.66 14.67 16.24
N GLN A 216 31.47 13.68 17.11
CA GLN A 216 30.37 12.72 17.02
C GLN A 216 29.02 13.43 17.28
N PRO A 217 27.90 12.91 16.76
CA PRO A 217 26.58 13.48 17.02
C PRO A 217 26.32 13.57 18.53
N ASP A 218 25.59 14.59 18.98
CA ASP A 218 25.17 14.67 20.39
C ASP A 218 24.08 13.64 20.72
N GLU A 219 23.72 13.50 21.99
CA GLU A 219 22.71 12.52 22.46
C GLU A 219 21.37 12.58 21.71
N GLN A 220 20.83 13.78 21.47
CA GLN A 220 19.56 13.95 20.78
C GLN A 220 19.68 13.63 19.28
N LYS A 221 20.78 14.06 18.66
CA LYS A 221 21.06 13.81 17.25
C LYS A 221 21.31 12.32 16.98
N LEU A 222 22.10 11.66 17.83
CA LEU A 222 22.38 10.23 17.74
C LEU A 222 21.09 9.41 17.85
N LYS A 223 20.22 9.72 18.82
CA LYS A 223 18.89 9.11 18.95
C LYS A 223 18.07 9.26 17.67
N THR A 224 18.06 10.45 17.08
CA THR A 224 17.32 10.74 15.85
C THR A 224 17.86 9.94 14.66
N LEU A 225 19.19 9.86 14.51
CA LEU A 225 19.85 9.10 13.46
C LEU A 225 19.54 7.60 13.56
N ILE A 226 19.60 7.03 14.78
CA ILE A 226 19.25 5.62 15.03
C ILE A 226 17.79 5.36 14.61
N LYS A 227 16.86 6.21 15.03
CA LYS A 227 15.43 6.08 14.67
C LYS A 227 15.21 6.16 13.16
N GLN A 228 15.87 7.09 12.47
CA GLN A 228 15.83 7.21 11.01
C GLN A 228 16.38 5.96 10.33
N GLU A 229 17.47 5.39 10.86
CA GLU A 229 18.06 4.16 10.34
C GLU A 229 17.13 2.96 10.53
N ILE A 230 16.50 2.80 11.70
CA ILE A 230 15.47 1.77 11.93
C ILE A 230 14.31 1.94 10.94
N SER A 231 13.79 3.16 10.82
CA SER A 231 12.69 3.47 9.89
C SER A 231 13.05 3.11 8.45
N LYS A 232 14.24 3.48 7.98
CA LYS A 232 14.71 3.20 6.62
C LYS A 232 14.96 1.70 6.38
N THR A 233 15.68 1.05 7.29
CA THR A 233 16.09 -0.36 7.15
C THR A 233 14.91 -1.32 7.24
N TYR A 234 13.93 -1.01 8.11
CA TYR A 234 12.77 -1.88 8.35
C TYR A 234 11.47 -1.36 7.73
N LYS A 235 11.53 -0.26 6.96
CA LYS A 235 10.37 0.40 6.31
C LYS A 235 9.24 0.76 7.30
N LEU A 236 9.60 1.22 8.49
CA LEU A 236 8.65 1.55 9.56
C LEU A 236 8.41 3.05 9.63
N MET A 237 7.14 3.48 9.75
CA MET A 237 6.81 4.88 10.02
C MET A 237 7.15 5.30 11.45
N ASN A 238 6.92 4.41 12.43
CA ASN A 238 7.25 4.68 13.82
C ASN A 238 8.34 3.71 14.32
N PRO A 239 9.61 4.16 14.42
CA PRO A 239 10.70 3.33 14.93
C PRO A 239 10.72 3.23 16.47
N ASP A 240 9.82 3.90 17.19
CA ASP A 240 9.88 4.04 18.65
C ASP A 240 9.77 2.71 19.36
N GLU A 241 8.88 1.82 18.93
CA GLU A 241 8.71 0.52 19.59
C GLU A 241 9.99 -0.32 19.53
N ILE A 242 10.64 -0.38 18.35
CA ILE A 242 11.92 -1.10 18.20
C ILE A 242 13.01 -0.40 18.99
N TYR A 243 13.11 0.93 18.84
CA TYR A 243 14.11 1.72 19.56
C TYR A 243 13.99 1.52 21.07
N HIS A 244 12.78 1.54 21.63
CA HIS A 244 12.53 1.33 23.06
C HIS A 244 12.87 -0.09 23.51
N LYS A 245 12.53 -1.13 22.73
CA LYS A 245 12.93 -2.51 23.06
C LYS A 245 14.46 -2.68 23.11
N LEU A 246 15.17 -2.08 22.15
CA LEU A 246 16.65 -2.10 22.16
C LEU A 246 17.23 -1.24 23.29
N LEU A 247 16.56 -0.14 23.63
CA LEU A 247 16.93 0.74 24.73
C LEU A 247 16.75 0.06 26.09
N ASP A 248 15.69 -0.73 26.26
CA ASP A 248 15.45 -1.51 27.49
C ASP A 248 16.57 -2.53 27.70
N ILE A 249 16.97 -3.24 26.64
CA ILE A 249 18.14 -4.13 26.67
C ILE A 249 19.41 -3.38 27.06
N ALA A 250 19.65 -2.21 26.45
CA ALA A 250 20.80 -1.37 26.80
C ALA A 250 20.75 -0.90 28.27
N SER A 251 19.56 -0.58 28.77
CA SER A 251 19.35 -0.17 30.16
C SER A 251 19.65 -1.30 31.14
N ASP A 252 19.21 -2.52 30.84
CA ASP A 252 19.47 -3.69 31.68
C ASP A 252 20.96 -4.03 31.73
N MET A 253 21.69 -3.88 30.61
CA MET A 253 23.14 -4.03 30.60
C MET A 253 23.82 -3.02 31.53
N MET A 254 23.49 -1.73 31.40
CA MET A 254 24.09 -0.68 32.23
C MET A 254 23.75 -0.81 33.72
N LYS A 255 22.61 -1.41 34.07
CA LYS A 255 22.21 -1.66 35.46
C LYS A 255 22.88 -2.92 36.05
N GLY A 256 23.60 -3.69 35.25
CA GLY A 256 24.18 -4.98 35.65
C GLY A 256 23.15 -6.10 35.77
N HIS A 257 21.91 -5.91 35.33
CA HIS A 257 20.88 -6.95 35.29
C HIS A 257 21.12 -7.94 34.14
N ARG A 258 21.99 -7.59 33.21
CA ARG A 258 22.28 -8.35 31.99
C ARG A 258 23.76 -8.27 31.67
N VAL A 259 24.41 -9.44 31.57
CA VAL A 259 25.86 -9.54 31.37
C VAL A 259 26.26 -9.26 29.91
N ASP A 260 25.53 -9.82 28.96
CA ASP A 260 25.76 -9.60 27.53
C ASP A 260 24.50 -9.70 26.67
N VAL A 261 24.64 -9.27 25.41
CA VAL A 261 23.64 -9.36 24.36
C VAL A 261 24.26 -10.00 23.13
N CYS A 262 23.59 -11.01 22.58
CA CYS A 262 24.03 -11.74 21.40
C CYS A 262 23.21 -11.42 20.15
N PHE A 263 23.72 -11.82 18.99
CA PHE A 263 23.07 -11.62 17.69
C PHE A 263 21.62 -12.14 17.65
N ASP A 264 21.38 -13.38 18.07
CA ASP A 264 20.08 -14.02 17.93
C ASP A 264 18.97 -13.32 18.72
N GLU A 265 19.30 -12.76 19.88
CA GLU A 265 18.33 -12.03 20.70
C GLU A 265 17.85 -10.75 20.01
N VAL A 266 18.80 -9.92 19.56
CA VAL A 266 18.50 -8.68 18.86
C VAL A 266 17.80 -8.99 17.53
N GLU A 267 18.29 -9.98 16.79
CA GLU A 267 17.68 -10.40 15.52
C GLU A 267 16.24 -10.89 15.73
N ASN A 268 15.95 -11.61 16.82
CA ASN A 268 14.60 -12.04 17.14
C ASN A 268 13.66 -10.87 17.43
N ILE A 269 14.12 -9.83 18.12
CA ILE A 269 13.31 -8.62 18.37
C ILE A 269 13.00 -7.91 17.05
N LEU A 270 14.01 -7.73 16.20
CA LEU A 270 13.88 -7.09 14.90
C LEU A 270 12.98 -7.91 13.96
N LYS A 271 13.11 -9.24 13.96
CA LYS A 271 12.24 -10.18 13.22
C LYS A 271 10.82 -10.18 13.75
N LYS A 272 10.62 -10.16 15.08
CA LYS A 272 9.29 -10.08 15.69
C LYS A 272 8.62 -8.76 15.36
N ALA A 273 9.34 -7.64 15.45
CA ALA A 273 8.82 -6.35 15.03
C ALA A 273 8.41 -6.36 13.55
N ARG A 274 9.21 -6.98 12.67
CA ARG A 274 8.84 -7.17 11.26
C ARG A 274 7.61 -8.08 11.06
N LYS A 275 7.40 -9.08 11.93
CA LYS A 275 6.27 -10.02 11.86
C LYS A 275 5.00 -9.53 12.56
N SER A 276 5.11 -8.68 13.58
CA SER A 276 3.97 -8.12 14.32
C SER A 276 3.19 -7.12 13.48
N PHE A 277 3.81 -6.51 12.47
CA PHE A 277 3.12 -5.83 11.38
C PHE A 277 2.73 -6.83 10.29
N GLN A 278 1.81 -7.77 10.59
CA GLN A 278 1.07 -8.39 9.49
C GLN A 278 0.10 -7.36 8.95
N PRO A 279 0.23 -6.94 7.68
CA PRO A 279 -0.65 -5.91 7.16
C PRO A 279 -2.09 -6.39 7.21
N ILE A 280 -2.98 -5.58 7.76
CA ILE A 280 -4.41 -5.90 7.75
C ILE A 280 -4.87 -5.73 6.31
N LEU A 281 -5.02 -6.86 5.60
CA LEU A 281 -5.57 -6.91 4.26
C LEU A 281 -7.06 -7.26 4.33
N PHE A 282 -7.90 -6.40 3.76
CA PHE A 282 -9.34 -6.62 3.60
C PHE A 282 -9.75 -6.37 2.16
N GLY A 283 -10.44 -7.33 1.53
CA GLY A 283 -10.91 -7.22 0.15
C GLY A 283 -9.84 -7.14 -0.94
N VAL A 284 -8.55 -7.19 -0.58
CA VAL A 284 -7.42 -7.07 -1.51
C VAL A 284 -7.26 -8.37 -2.30
N ARG A 285 -7.10 -8.25 -3.62
CA ARG A 285 -6.77 -9.34 -4.53
C ARG A 285 -5.48 -9.05 -5.28
N ASN A 286 -4.84 -10.11 -5.77
CA ASN A 286 -3.66 -9.98 -6.62
C ASN A 286 -4.05 -9.41 -7.99
N PRO A 287 -3.18 -8.63 -8.64
CA PRO A 287 -3.41 -8.20 -10.02
C PRO A 287 -3.42 -9.40 -10.97
N VAL A 288 -4.07 -9.26 -12.12
CA VAL A 288 -4.08 -10.30 -13.16
C VAL A 288 -2.65 -10.63 -13.63
N LYS A 289 -2.40 -11.91 -13.93
CA LYS A 289 -1.07 -12.37 -14.41
C LYS A 289 -0.67 -11.76 -15.74
N SER A 290 -1.64 -11.38 -16.57
CA SER A 290 -1.47 -10.76 -17.88
C SER A 290 -1.34 -9.23 -17.81
N PHE A 291 -1.16 -8.63 -16.63
CA PHE A 291 -1.01 -7.18 -16.50
C PHE A 291 0.22 -6.69 -17.26
N GLU A 292 0.04 -5.73 -18.15
CA GLU A 292 1.10 -5.19 -19.03
C GLU A 292 1.14 -3.65 -18.94
N GLY A 293 2.35 -3.10 -19.02
CA GLY A 293 2.56 -1.65 -19.09
C GLY A 293 2.29 -0.88 -17.78
N ARG A 294 1.87 0.39 -17.93
CA ARG A 294 1.40 1.31 -16.89
C ARG A 294 2.41 1.76 -15.83
N GLN A 295 3.71 1.66 -16.11
CA GLN A 295 4.76 1.97 -15.13
C GLN A 295 4.75 3.45 -14.70
N GLU A 296 4.59 4.36 -15.66
CA GLU A 296 4.51 5.79 -15.39
C GLU A 296 3.30 6.15 -14.52
N GLN A 297 2.16 5.52 -14.77
CA GLN A 297 0.93 5.74 -14.02
C GLN A 297 1.07 5.23 -12.58
N LEU A 298 1.74 4.08 -12.37
CA LEU A 298 2.05 3.56 -11.03
C LEU A 298 2.93 4.53 -10.23
N ILE A 299 3.97 5.08 -10.85
CA ILE A 299 4.84 6.10 -10.23
C ILE A 299 4.02 7.35 -9.89
N LYS A 300 3.20 7.82 -10.83
CA LYS A 300 2.36 9.01 -10.64
C LYS A 300 1.35 8.84 -9.51
N ILE A 301 0.75 7.65 -9.34
CA ILE A 301 -0.10 7.34 -8.18
C ILE A 301 0.72 7.45 -6.89
N HIS A 302 1.91 6.86 -6.85
CA HIS A 302 2.76 6.86 -5.66
C HIS A 302 3.16 8.28 -5.24
N GLU A 303 3.61 9.11 -6.19
CA GLU A 303 3.99 10.50 -5.95
C GLU A 303 2.78 11.34 -5.53
N THR A 304 1.63 11.14 -6.19
CA THR A 304 0.41 11.86 -5.86
C THR A 304 -0.03 11.54 -4.44
N LEU A 305 -0.06 10.25 -4.05
CA LEU A 305 -0.46 9.85 -2.71
C LEU A 305 0.51 10.38 -1.64
N LYS A 306 1.81 10.42 -1.92
CA LYS A 306 2.81 11.04 -1.03
C LYS A 306 2.57 12.54 -0.80
N ASN A 307 2.18 13.27 -1.84
CA ASN A 307 1.96 14.72 -1.77
C ASN A 307 0.56 15.07 -1.22
N LYS A 308 -0.46 14.33 -1.64
CA LYS A 308 -1.86 14.45 -1.19
C LYS A 308 -2.35 13.07 -0.77
N LYS A 309 -2.88 12.94 0.44
CA LYS A 309 -3.35 11.65 0.96
C LYS A 309 -4.49 11.02 0.15
N ILE A 310 -5.19 11.79 -0.68
CA ILE A 310 -6.31 11.33 -1.50
C ILE A 310 -6.08 11.52 -3.01
N ALA A 311 -6.32 10.46 -3.79
CA ALA A 311 -6.21 10.46 -5.24
C ALA A 311 -7.36 9.68 -5.89
N ALA A 312 -7.80 10.11 -7.08
CA ALA A 312 -8.84 9.42 -7.84
C ALA A 312 -8.34 9.01 -9.23
N ILE A 313 -8.34 7.71 -9.51
CA ILE A 313 -8.08 7.17 -10.84
C ILE A 313 -9.40 7.16 -11.63
N CYS A 314 -9.48 8.01 -12.65
CA CYS A 314 -10.69 8.20 -13.45
C CYS A 314 -10.50 7.76 -14.89
N GLY A 315 -11.54 7.23 -15.54
CA GLY A 315 -11.46 6.81 -16.93
C GLY A 315 -12.63 5.91 -17.33
N LEU A 316 -12.68 5.54 -18.61
CA LEU A 316 -13.77 4.75 -19.18
C LEU A 316 -13.89 3.35 -18.54
N GLY A 317 -15.07 2.72 -18.63
CA GLY A 317 -15.25 1.32 -18.27
C GLY A 317 -14.27 0.39 -19.00
N GLY A 318 -13.69 -0.59 -18.30
CA GLY A 318 -12.79 -1.59 -18.92
C GLY A 318 -11.33 -1.16 -19.15
N VAL A 319 -10.95 0.09 -18.86
CA VAL A 319 -9.56 0.57 -19.06
C VAL A 319 -8.53 0.04 -18.04
N GLY A 320 -9.00 -0.66 -17.00
CA GLY A 320 -8.14 -1.30 -15.99
C GLY A 320 -7.85 -0.47 -14.74
N LYS A 321 -8.74 0.46 -14.33
CA LYS A 321 -8.57 1.28 -13.12
C LYS A 321 -8.36 0.44 -11.85
N SER A 322 -9.24 -0.54 -11.62
CA SER A 322 -9.16 -1.45 -10.48
C SER A 322 -7.91 -2.33 -10.54
N GLU A 323 -7.55 -2.83 -11.73
CA GLU A 323 -6.29 -3.56 -11.94
C GLU A 323 -5.06 -2.71 -11.67
N LEU A 324 -5.08 -1.42 -12.04
CA LEU A 324 -3.99 -0.49 -11.73
C LEU A 324 -3.84 -0.28 -10.22
N CYS A 325 -4.93 -0.16 -9.47
CA CYS A 325 -4.88 -0.14 -8.00
C CYS A 325 -4.31 -1.44 -7.41
N ARG A 326 -4.73 -2.61 -7.92
CA ARG A 326 -4.20 -3.91 -7.48
C ARG A 326 -2.70 -4.02 -7.75
N LYS A 327 -2.25 -3.55 -8.91
CA LYS A 327 -0.83 -3.51 -9.25
C LYS A 327 -0.06 -2.51 -8.39
N TYR A 328 -0.64 -1.35 -8.08
CA TYR A 328 -0.07 -0.39 -7.14
C TYR A 328 0.13 -1.02 -5.76
N ILE A 329 -0.88 -1.71 -5.23
CA ILE A 329 -0.78 -2.44 -3.97
C ILE A 329 0.28 -3.54 -4.06
N TYR A 330 0.35 -4.29 -5.16
CA TYR A 330 1.37 -5.31 -5.33
C TYR A 330 2.80 -4.73 -5.31
N THR A 331 3.01 -3.57 -5.93
CA THR A 331 4.34 -2.94 -6.05
C THR A 331 4.74 -2.12 -4.82
N TYR A 332 3.80 -1.38 -4.23
CA TYR A 332 4.05 -0.42 -3.14
C TYR A 332 3.36 -0.80 -1.83
N GLY A 333 2.63 -1.91 -1.76
CA GLY A 333 1.81 -2.30 -0.62
C GLY A 333 2.61 -2.54 0.67
N GLU A 334 3.88 -2.96 0.56
CA GLU A 334 4.78 -3.10 1.73
C GLU A 334 5.01 -1.78 2.47
N TYR A 335 4.69 -0.63 1.87
CA TYR A 335 4.74 0.66 2.53
C TYR A 335 3.64 0.84 3.59
N PHE A 336 2.51 0.14 3.44
CA PHE A 336 1.34 0.31 4.31
C PHE A 336 1.24 -0.81 5.35
N GLU A 337 0.86 -0.45 6.56
CA GLU A 337 0.57 -1.37 7.66
C GLU A 337 -0.83 -1.98 7.53
N SER A 338 -1.71 -1.39 6.72
CA SER A 338 -3.06 -1.89 6.48
C SER A 338 -3.55 -1.46 5.10
N ILE A 339 -4.21 -2.36 4.39
CA ILE A 339 -4.77 -2.11 3.06
C ILE A 339 -6.20 -2.63 3.02
N ILE A 340 -7.14 -1.72 2.81
CA ILE A 340 -8.57 -1.97 2.86
C ILE A 340 -9.14 -1.67 1.48
N TRP A 341 -9.75 -2.65 0.84
CA TRP A 341 -10.46 -2.50 -0.43
C TRP A 341 -11.98 -2.53 -0.18
N LEU A 342 -12.68 -1.49 -0.61
CA LEU A 342 -14.10 -1.27 -0.40
C LEU A 342 -14.82 -1.14 -1.74
N ASN A 343 -16.02 -1.73 -1.85
CA ASN A 343 -16.86 -1.57 -3.04
C ASN A 343 -17.77 -0.34 -2.92
N ALA A 344 -17.37 0.74 -3.60
CA ALA A 344 -18.06 2.03 -3.62
C ALA A 344 -19.05 2.20 -4.80
N GLU A 345 -19.46 1.11 -5.46
CA GLU A 345 -20.41 1.13 -6.59
C GLU A 345 -21.79 1.68 -6.19
N THR A 346 -22.24 1.46 -4.95
CA THR A 346 -23.48 2.04 -4.41
C THR A 346 -23.34 2.30 -2.90
N ASP A 347 -24.19 3.15 -2.33
CA ASP A 347 -24.23 3.40 -0.88
C ASP A 347 -24.45 2.11 -0.09
N LYS A 348 -25.25 1.19 -0.63
CA LYS A 348 -25.51 -0.13 -0.03
C LYS A 348 -24.25 -0.99 -0.02
N THR A 349 -23.60 -1.18 -1.18
CA THR A 349 -22.39 -2.01 -1.26
C THR A 349 -21.23 -1.44 -0.43
N LEU A 350 -21.15 -0.11 -0.33
CA LEU A 350 -20.14 0.54 0.48
C LEU A 350 -20.42 0.36 1.97
N SER A 351 -21.68 0.56 2.39
CA SER A 351 -22.13 0.28 3.75
C SER A 351 -21.87 -1.16 4.16
N ASP A 352 -22.18 -2.11 3.27
CA ASP A 352 -21.96 -3.54 3.52
C ASP A 352 -20.44 -3.85 3.61
N SER A 353 -19.61 -3.20 2.79
CA SER A 353 -18.14 -3.33 2.86
C SER A 353 -17.59 -2.87 4.22
N PHE A 354 -18.05 -1.73 4.74
CA PHE A 354 -17.64 -1.24 6.06
C PHE A 354 -18.15 -2.12 7.20
N LYS A 355 -19.38 -2.63 7.11
CA LYS A 355 -19.93 -3.57 8.10
C LYS A 355 -19.15 -4.87 8.15
N SER A 356 -18.80 -5.45 6.99
CA SER A 356 -17.97 -6.66 6.92
C SER A 356 -16.55 -6.40 7.41
N LEU A 357 -15.95 -5.27 7.06
CA LEU A 357 -14.65 -4.88 7.61
C LEU A 357 -14.71 -4.82 9.15
N ALA A 358 -15.67 -4.08 9.69
CA ALA A 358 -15.85 -3.92 11.12
C ALA A 358 -16.08 -5.26 11.84
N ALA A 359 -17.06 -6.04 11.41
CA ALA A 359 -17.44 -7.28 12.08
C ALA A 359 -16.46 -8.44 11.81
N ASP A 360 -16.17 -8.72 10.54
CA ASP A 360 -15.50 -9.96 10.14
C ASP A 360 -13.98 -9.87 10.28
N LYS A 361 -13.40 -8.67 10.12
CA LYS A 361 -11.95 -8.46 10.14
C LYS A 361 -11.44 -7.80 11.41
N LEU A 362 -12.19 -6.84 11.97
CA LEU A 362 -11.73 -6.00 13.09
C LEU A 362 -12.35 -6.36 14.43
N GLY A 363 -13.42 -7.17 14.45
CA GLY A 363 -14.15 -7.51 15.68
C GLY A 363 -14.87 -6.31 16.31
N ILE A 364 -15.13 -5.25 15.54
CA ILE A 364 -15.89 -4.08 15.97
C ILE A 364 -17.38 -4.43 15.98
N GLY A 365 -18.03 -4.25 17.13
CA GLY A 365 -19.46 -4.51 17.27
C GLY A 365 -20.31 -3.59 16.40
N ILE A 366 -21.07 -4.17 15.47
CA ILE A 366 -21.96 -3.45 14.54
C ILE A 366 -23.41 -3.31 15.05
N LYS A 367 -23.71 -3.85 16.24
CA LYS A 367 -25.03 -3.75 16.90
C LYS A 367 -24.96 -2.82 18.11
N ASN A 368 -26.08 -2.21 18.48
CA ASN A 368 -26.19 -1.41 19.70
C ASN A 368 -26.19 -2.30 20.95
N ALA A 369 -25.78 -1.74 22.10
CA ALA A 369 -25.62 -2.48 23.35
C ALA A 369 -26.93 -3.12 23.88
N ASP A 370 -28.09 -2.54 23.56
CA ASP A 370 -29.35 -2.92 24.21
C ASP A 370 -30.29 -3.83 23.41
N LYS A 371 -30.27 -3.86 22.06
CA LYS A 371 -31.24 -4.62 21.24
C LYS A 371 -30.65 -4.85 19.85
N ASP A 372 -30.95 -5.97 19.20
CA ASP A 372 -30.49 -6.48 17.88
C ASP A 372 -30.44 -5.51 16.66
N GLN A 373 -30.66 -4.21 16.85
CA GLN A 373 -30.56 -3.16 15.84
C GLN A 373 -29.11 -2.85 15.49
N VAL A 374 -28.87 -2.75 14.18
CA VAL A 374 -27.57 -2.37 13.59
C VAL A 374 -27.30 -0.89 13.89
N LYS A 375 -26.06 -0.57 14.28
CA LYS A 375 -25.59 0.81 14.45
C LYS A 375 -25.79 1.62 13.16
N ASP A 376 -25.92 2.94 13.31
CA ASP A 376 -25.81 3.85 12.17
C ASP A 376 -24.47 3.60 11.46
N ILE A 377 -24.49 3.57 10.12
CA ILE A 377 -23.29 3.32 9.32
C ILE A 377 -22.19 4.36 9.59
N LYS A 378 -22.55 5.62 9.89
CA LYS A 378 -21.56 6.65 10.23
C LYS A 378 -20.75 6.29 11.46
N VAL A 379 -21.40 5.76 12.49
CA VAL A 379 -20.74 5.30 13.72
C VAL A 379 -19.78 4.15 13.43
N ILE A 380 -20.17 3.21 12.56
CA ILE A 380 -19.32 2.10 12.15
C ILE A 380 -18.09 2.63 11.38
N VAL A 381 -18.28 3.58 10.47
CA VAL A 381 -17.18 4.22 9.72
C VAL A 381 -16.21 4.93 10.66
N GLU A 382 -16.72 5.69 11.62
CA GLU A 382 -15.91 6.37 12.65
C GLU A 382 -15.12 5.37 13.52
N ASP A 383 -15.77 4.30 13.99
CA ASP A 383 -15.13 3.23 14.76
C ASP A 383 -14.01 2.54 13.95
N VAL A 384 -14.24 2.28 12.66
CA VAL A 384 -13.24 1.71 11.74
C VAL A 384 -12.04 2.63 11.59
N TYR A 385 -12.24 3.92 11.29
CA TYR A 385 -11.11 4.85 11.14
C TYR A 385 -10.37 5.07 12.45
N LYS A 386 -11.07 5.07 13.59
CA LYS A 386 -10.44 5.11 14.91
C LYS A 386 -9.58 3.88 15.18
N PHE A 387 -9.98 2.69 14.73
CA PHE A 387 -9.15 1.49 14.85
C PHE A 387 -7.82 1.60 14.07
N PHE A 388 -7.82 2.33 12.96
CA PHE A 388 -6.65 2.52 12.10
C PHE A 388 -5.88 3.83 12.39
N SER A 389 -6.28 4.62 13.38
CA SER A 389 -5.74 5.96 13.62
C SER A 389 -4.25 5.99 13.99
N ASP A 390 -3.72 4.87 14.47
CA ASP A 390 -2.33 4.65 14.84
C ASP A 390 -1.50 3.95 13.74
N LYS A 391 -2.12 3.55 12.63
CA LYS A 391 -1.51 2.74 11.56
C LYS A 391 -1.44 3.47 10.23
N LEU A 392 -0.38 3.25 9.47
CA LEU A 392 -0.33 3.71 8.09
C LEU A 392 -1.23 2.87 7.19
N SER A 393 -2.42 3.39 6.88
CA SER A 393 -3.47 2.65 6.19
C SER A 393 -3.77 3.21 4.80
N LEU A 394 -3.99 2.32 3.84
CA LEU A 394 -4.51 2.63 2.49
C LEU A 394 -5.93 2.12 2.35
N PHE A 395 -6.87 3.00 2.06
CA PHE A 395 -8.25 2.69 1.72
C PHE A 395 -8.48 2.87 0.23
N VAL A 396 -8.85 1.78 -0.45
CA VAL A 396 -9.25 1.80 -1.86
C VAL A 396 -10.78 1.80 -1.92
N PHE A 397 -11.37 2.84 -2.51
CA PHE A 397 -12.80 2.89 -2.82
C PHE A 397 -12.96 2.60 -4.31
N ASP A 398 -13.33 1.37 -4.64
CA ASP A 398 -13.47 0.92 -6.01
C ASP A 398 -14.87 1.21 -6.56
N ASN A 399 -14.97 1.72 -7.78
CA ASN A 399 -16.21 2.08 -8.48
C ASN A 399 -16.99 3.24 -7.84
N ALA A 400 -16.32 4.20 -7.22
CA ALA A 400 -16.95 5.38 -6.67
C ALA A 400 -17.68 6.20 -7.76
N ILE A 401 -18.96 6.53 -7.54
CA ILE A 401 -19.80 7.25 -8.51
C ILE A 401 -19.63 8.78 -8.39
N SER A 402 -19.60 9.29 -7.15
CA SER A 402 -19.53 10.74 -6.90
C SER A 402 -18.99 11.07 -5.51
N TYR A 403 -18.64 12.34 -5.30
CA TYR A 403 -18.19 12.85 -4.01
C TYR A 403 -19.34 13.22 -3.05
N GLY A 404 -20.57 13.44 -3.52
CA GLY A 404 -21.65 14.01 -2.71
C GLY A 404 -22.05 13.21 -1.45
N ASN A 405 -22.94 13.79 -0.64
CA ASN A 405 -23.52 13.10 0.54
C ASN A 405 -24.57 12.04 0.15
N GLU A 406 -25.32 12.29 -0.93
CA GLU A 406 -26.32 11.36 -1.46
C GLU A 406 -25.71 10.57 -2.64
N ASN A 407 -25.74 9.24 -2.59
CA ASN A 407 -25.16 8.38 -3.63
C ASN A 407 -23.67 8.70 -3.92
N GLY A 408 -22.89 9.00 -2.87
CA GLY A 408 -21.50 9.43 -2.97
C GLY A 408 -20.67 9.11 -1.74
N ILE A 409 -19.36 9.26 -1.86
CA ILE A 409 -18.43 8.72 -0.85
C ILE A 409 -18.22 9.62 0.36
N LYS A 410 -18.64 10.90 0.34
CA LYS A 410 -18.29 11.86 1.42
C LYS A 410 -18.77 11.43 2.79
N TYR A 411 -19.92 10.77 2.88
CA TYR A 411 -20.45 10.24 4.15
C TYR A 411 -19.58 9.12 4.75
N PHE A 412 -18.71 8.51 3.94
CA PHE A 412 -17.82 7.41 4.30
C PHE A 412 -16.35 7.83 4.39
N LEU A 413 -16.04 9.10 4.13
CA LEU A 413 -14.70 9.65 4.31
C LEU A 413 -14.47 10.03 5.77
N PRO A 414 -13.24 9.93 6.28
CA PRO A 414 -12.94 10.25 7.66
C PRO A 414 -13.02 11.76 7.92
N ASP A 415 -13.59 12.16 9.06
CA ASP A 415 -13.63 13.55 9.52
C ASP A 415 -12.37 13.85 10.36
N LEU A 416 -11.25 14.13 9.67
CA LEU A 416 -9.91 14.18 10.27
C LEU A 416 -9.62 15.56 10.87
N SER A 417 -10.19 15.84 12.04
CA SER A 417 -9.97 17.10 12.76
C SER A 417 -9.04 17.00 13.98
N GLN A 418 -8.42 15.85 14.28
CA GLN A 418 -7.53 15.71 15.45
C GLN A 418 -6.38 14.71 15.23
N ASN A 419 -5.16 15.10 15.62
CA ASN A 419 -3.94 14.35 16.01
C ASN A 419 -3.72 12.85 15.64
N TYR A 420 -4.25 12.34 14.54
CA TYR A 420 -4.10 10.94 14.10
C TYR A 420 -3.37 10.80 12.76
N ASN A 421 -2.87 9.60 12.46
CA ASN A 421 -2.32 9.30 11.14
C ASN A 421 -3.47 9.32 10.11
N GLU A 422 -3.43 10.30 9.20
CA GLU A 422 -4.41 10.37 8.12
C GLU A 422 -4.24 9.17 7.16
N PRO A 423 -5.33 8.43 6.86
CA PRO A 423 -5.28 7.32 5.92
C PRO A 423 -5.03 7.85 4.50
N TYR A 424 -4.30 7.06 3.72
CA TYR A 424 -4.25 7.25 2.27
C TYR A 424 -5.54 6.73 1.66
N ILE A 425 -6.08 7.45 0.69
CA ILE A 425 -7.34 7.14 0.03
C ILE A 425 -7.10 7.11 -1.48
N LEU A 426 -7.36 5.96 -2.09
CA LEU A 426 -7.28 5.77 -3.52
C LEU A 426 -8.66 5.42 -4.07
N LEU A 427 -9.16 6.22 -4.99
CA LEU A 427 -10.49 6.04 -5.56
C LEU A 427 -10.35 5.50 -6.99
N THR A 428 -11.26 4.63 -7.43
CA THR A 428 -11.48 4.38 -8.86
C THR A 428 -12.87 4.87 -9.24
N SER A 429 -12.99 5.55 -10.38
CA SER A 429 -14.25 6.16 -10.81
C SER A 429 -14.34 6.26 -12.33
N GLN A 430 -15.55 6.28 -12.86
CA GLN A 430 -15.79 6.70 -14.25
C GLN A 430 -16.04 8.21 -14.36
N ASN A 431 -16.51 8.82 -13.28
CA ASN A 431 -16.77 10.24 -13.14
C ASN A 431 -15.46 11.00 -12.84
N ARG A 432 -15.10 11.96 -13.70
CA ARG A 432 -13.91 12.80 -13.57
C ARG A 432 -14.08 14.01 -12.64
N LYS A 433 -15.31 14.36 -12.25
CA LYS A 433 -15.63 15.53 -11.44
C LYS A 433 -15.49 15.22 -9.95
N TRP A 434 -14.39 15.69 -9.36
CA TRP A 434 -14.06 15.58 -7.94
C TRP A 434 -13.66 16.95 -7.37
N PRO A 435 -13.75 17.17 -6.04
CA PRO A 435 -13.27 18.40 -5.42
C PRO A 435 -11.77 18.61 -5.61
N ASP A 436 -11.30 19.86 -5.51
CA ASP A 436 -9.90 20.24 -5.76
C ASP A 436 -8.88 19.53 -4.84
N ASP A 437 -9.33 19.12 -3.65
CA ASP A 437 -8.51 18.38 -2.70
C ASP A 437 -8.21 16.95 -3.17
N VAL A 438 -9.06 16.39 -4.05
CA VAL A 438 -8.87 15.06 -4.65
C VAL A 438 -8.11 15.20 -5.96
N LYS A 439 -6.86 14.73 -6.00
CA LYS A 439 -6.10 14.74 -7.25
C LYS A 439 -6.63 13.68 -8.21
N VAL A 440 -7.21 14.13 -9.32
CA VAL A 440 -7.67 13.26 -10.41
C VAL A 440 -6.50 12.83 -11.30
N LEU A 441 -6.38 11.53 -11.51
CA LEU A 441 -5.45 10.85 -12.41
C LEU A 441 -6.25 10.17 -13.52
N GLU A 442 -6.22 10.75 -14.70
CA GLU A 442 -6.91 10.18 -15.86
C GLU A 442 -6.16 8.94 -16.39
N LEU A 443 -6.92 7.87 -16.60
CA LEU A 443 -6.45 6.60 -17.14
C LEU A 443 -7.19 6.31 -18.45
N ASN A 444 -6.44 6.40 -19.54
CA ASN A 444 -6.92 6.08 -20.88
C ASN A 444 -6.65 4.61 -21.23
N GLY A 445 -6.88 4.21 -22.49
CA GLY A 445 -6.41 2.92 -23.00
C GLY A 445 -4.91 2.69 -22.79
N LEU A 446 -4.45 1.48 -23.09
CA LEU A 446 -3.01 1.18 -23.10
C LEU A 446 -2.30 2.02 -24.17
N ALA A 447 -1.02 2.29 -23.97
CA ALA A 447 -0.21 2.78 -25.06
C ALA A 447 -0.13 1.73 -26.17
N GLU A 448 0.06 2.15 -27.43
CA GLU A 448 0.06 1.24 -28.58
C GLU A 448 1.03 0.06 -28.41
N ASN A 449 2.25 0.34 -27.92
CA ASN A 449 3.27 -0.67 -27.64
C ASN A 449 2.89 -1.62 -26.50
N GLU A 450 2.18 -1.13 -25.47
CA GLU A 450 1.70 -1.95 -24.35
C GLU A 450 0.57 -2.89 -24.80
N ALA A 451 -0.40 -2.38 -25.59
CA ALA A 451 -1.48 -3.19 -26.16
C ALA A 451 -0.96 -4.22 -27.15
N PHE A 452 0.00 -3.84 -28.00
CA PHE A 452 0.68 -4.77 -28.90
C PHE A 452 1.34 -5.89 -28.12
N THR A 453 2.11 -5.55 -27.07
CA THR A 453 2.80 -6.53 -26.22
C THR A 453 1.81 -7.48 -25.56
N LEU A 454 0.68 -6.96 -25.05
CA LEU A 454 -0.37 -7.76 -24.42
C LEU A 454 -0.95 -8.82 -25.36
N ILE A 455 -1.29 -8.43 -26.59
CA ILE A 455 -1.85 -9.32 -27.62
C ILE A 455 -0.80 -10.32 -28.09
N SER A 456 0.41 -9.84 -28.43
CA SER A 456 1.49 -10.67 -28.96
C SER A 456 1.92 -11.77 -27.97
N LYS A 457 2.05 -11.43 -26.68
CA LYS A 457 2.30 -12.42 -25.62
C LYS A 457 1.19 -13.46 -25.51
N ALA A 458 -0.07 -13.06 -25.71
CA ALA A 458 -1.18 -13.98 -25.61
C ALA A 458 -1.17 -15.05 -26.72
N PHE A 459 -0.66 -14.72 -27.91
CA PHE A 459 -0.58 -15.61 -29.07
C PHE A 459 0.84 -16.10 -29.40
N MET A 460 1.78 -15.99 -28.46
CA MET A 460 3.17 -16.44 -28.65
C MET A 460 3.87 -15.87 -29.90
N ASN A 461 3.45 -14.69 -30.38
CA ASN A 461 3.90 -14.04 -31.61
C ASN A 461 3.56 -14.79 -32.93
N ASP A 462 2.57 -15.68 -32.93
CA ASP A 462 2.18 -16.46 -34.12
C ASP A 462 1.34 -15.67 -35.15
N ASN A 463 0.97 -14.41 -34.86
CA ASN A 463 0.14 -13.58 -35.74
C ASN A 463 0.96 -12.46 -36.39
N SER A 464 0.49 -11.95 -37.53
CA SER A 464 1.16 -10.84 -38.21
C SER A 464 1.13 -9.57 -37.36
N GLU A 465 2.20 -8.77 -37.42
CA GLU A 465 2.29 -7.50 -36.69
C GLU A 465 1.16 -6.54 -37.10
N SER A 466 0.79 -6.55 -38.39
CA SER A 466 -0.32 -5.74 -38.92
C SER A 466 -1.66 -6.11 -38.29
N ASP A 467 -1.97 -7.41 -38.16
CA ASP A 467 -3.25 -7.86 -37.59
C ASP A 467 -3.35 -7.49 -36.11
N VAL A 468 -2.25 -7.62 -35.36
CA VAL A 468 -2.20 -7.22 -33.94
C VAL A 468 -2.42 -5.72 -33.78
N LYS A 469 -1.76 -4.91 -34.62
CA LYS A 469 -1.94 -3.44 -34.63
C LYS A 469 -3.37 -3.07 -34.96
N GLU A 470 -3.95 -3.67 -36.00
CA GLU A 470 -5.35 -3.45 -36.39
C GLU A 470 -6.32 -3.82 -35.26
N LEU A 471 -6.17 -5.00 -34.66
CA LEU A 471 -6.99 -5.41 -33.51
C LEU A 471 -6.89 -4.46 -32.32
N SER A 472 -5.67 -4.05 -31.96
CA SER A 472 -5.47 -3.12 -30.85
C SER A 472 -6.15 -1.77 -31.09
N LYS A 473 -6.11 -1.28 -32.34
CA LYS A 473 -6.74 -0.03 -32.77
C LYS A 473 -8.26 -0.11 -32.79
N GLU A 474 -8.83 -1.18 -33.35
CA GLU A 474 -10.29 -1.39 -33.40
C GLU A 474 -10.90 -1.49 -31.99
N LEU A 475 -10.15 -2.04 -31.04
CA LEU A 475 -10.57 -2.14 -29.64
C LEU A 475 -10.17 -0.94 -28.77
N ASP A 476 -9.75 0.16 -29.39
CA ASP A 476 -9.40 1.43 -28.73
C ASP A 476 -8.35 1.29 -27.62
N TYR A 477 -7.49 0.26 -27.75
CA TYR A 477 -6.47 -0.10 -26.77
C TYR A 477 -7.04 -0.37 -25.37
N VAL A 478 -8.32 -0.74 -25.25
CA VAL A 478 -8.97 -1.02 -23.96
C VAL A 478 -8.63 -2.45 -23.51
N PRO A 479 -7.93 -2.63 -22.35
CA PRO A 479 -7.50 -3.94 -21.88
C PRO A 479 -8.61 -4.99 -21.80
N LEU A 480 -9.78 -4.63 -21.28
CA LEU A 480 -10.88 -5.59 -21.14
C LEU A 480 -11.37 -6.09 -22.51
N ALA A 481 -11.50 -5.19 -23.49
CA ALA A 481 -11.90 -5.54 -24.85
C ALA A 481 -10.86 -6.44 -25.52
N ILE A 482 -9.59 -6.09 -25.37
CA ILE A 482 -8.46 -6.89 -25.87
C ILE A 482 -8.48 -8.30 -25.27
N GLN A 483 -8.66 -8.42 -23.95
CA GLN A 483 -8.70 -9.73 -23.28
C GLN A 483 -9.91 -10.56 -23.72
N GLN A 484 -11.07 -9.94 -23.93
CA GLN A 484 -12.26 -10.62 -24.46
C GLN A 484 -12.03 -11.13 -25.88
N ALA A 485 -11.44 -10.31 -26.76
CA ALA A 485 -11.09 -10.73 -28.11
C ALA A 485 -10.08 -11.89 -28.10
N ILE A 486 -9.02 -11.79 -27.29
CA ILE A 486 -8.04 -12.88 -27.12
C ILE A 486 -8.72 -14.17 -26.68
N ALA A 487 -9.59 -14.11 -25.66
CA ALA A 487 -10.29 -15.27 -25.15
C ALA A 487 -11.22 -15.89 -26.20
N TYR A 488 -12.05 -15.06 -26.86
CA TYR A 488 -12.93 -15.48 -27.93
C TYR A 488 -12.17 -16.16 -29.07
N ILE A 489 -11.07 -15.56 -29.53
CA ILE A 489 -10.23 -16.11 -30.61
C ILE A 489 -9.70 -17.48 -30.20
N LYS A 490 -9.11 -17.60 -29.00
CA LYS A 490 -8.53 -18.86 -28.50
C LYS A 490 -9.57 -19.97 -28.37
N VAL A 491 -10.74 -19.66 -27.79
CA VAL A 491 -11.82 -20.64 -27.60
C VAL A 491 -12.40 -21.08 -28.94
N THR A 492 -12.59 -20.14 -29.87
CA THR A 492 -13.10 -20.42 -31.21
C THR A 492 -12.08 -21.22 -32.02
N ASP A 493 -10.80 -20.86 -32.00
CA ASP A 493 -9.73 -21.59 -32.67
C ASP A 493 -9.62 -23.02 -32.15
N LYS A 494 -9.61 -23.19 -30.82
CA LYS A 494 -9.61 -24.53 -30.19
C LYS A 494 -10.81 -25.37 -30.65
N SER A 495 -11.99 -24.76 -30.76
CA SER A 495 -13.21 -25.46 -31.19
C SER A 495 -13.18 -25.83 -32.67
N LEU A 496 -12.71 -24.91 -33.53
CA LEU A 496 -12.65 -25.11 -34.98
C LEU A 496 -11.53 -26.08 -35.39
N ARG A 497 -10.45 -26.18 -34.61
CA ARG A 497 -9.40 -27.20 -34.82
C ARG A 497 -9.95 -28.62 -34.79
N ASN A 498 -11.02 -28.88 -34.02
CA ASN A 498 -11.68 -30.19 -33.98
C ASN A 498 -12.31 -30.59 -35.33
N VAL A 499 -12.59 -29.62 -36.21
CA VAL A 499 -13.14 -29.83 -37.56
C VAL A 499 -12.15 -29.43 -38.66
N GLY A 500 -10.86 -29.38 -38.34
CA GLY A 500 -9.79 -29.08 -39.30
C GLY A 500 -9.74 -27.62 -39.79
N LYS A 501 -10.34 -26.68 -39.06
CA LYS A 501 -10.32 -25.25 -39.36
C LYS A 501 -9.54 -24.47 -38.28
N THR A 502 -9.09 -23.27 -38.63
CA THR A 502 -8.42 -22.35 -37.69
C THR A 502 -9.18 -21.04 -37.58
N PHE A 503 -8.91 -20.30 -36.50
CA PHE A 503 -9.49 -18.98 -36.25
C PHE A 503 -8.41 -18.02 -35.75
N SER A 504 -8.01 -17.07 -36.59
CA SER A 504 -6.97 -16.08 -36.29
C SER A 504 -7.54 -14.70 -35.93
N ILE A 505 -6.65 -13.76 -35.58
CA ILE A 505 -7.02 -12.34 -35.40
C ILE A 505 -7.72 -11.77 -36.63
N LYS A 506 -7.23 -12.11 -37.83
CA LYS A 506 -7.85 -11.67 -39.09
C LYS A 506 -9.30 -12.15 -39.22
N ASN A 507 -9.57 -13.42 -38.92
CA ASN A 507 -10.93 -13.96 -38.95
C ASN A 507 -11.84 -13.27 -37.93
N PHE A 508 -11.28 -12.92 -36.77
CA PHE A 508 -11.98 -12.16 -35.76
C PHE A 508 -12.33 -10.75 -36.24
N LEU A 509 -11.39 -10.01 -36.82
CA LEU A 509 -11.62 -8.66 -37.36
C LEU A 509 -12.70 -8.65 -38.44
N GLU A 510 -12.64 -9.60 -39.38
CA GLU A 510 -13.66 -9.78 -40.42
C GLU A 510 -15.06 -10.03 -39.81
N LYS A 511 -15.13 -10.83 -38.74
CA LYS A 511 -16.40 -11.12 -38.05
C LYS A 511 -16.88 -9.92 -37.23
N PHE A 512 -15.99 -9.28 -36.47
CA PHE A 512 -16.29 -8.15 -35.61
C PHE A 512 -16.84 -6.96 -36.41
N ASN A 513 -16.27 -6.69 -37.58
CA ASN A 513 -16.76 -5.65 -38.49
C ASN A 513 -18.18 -5.92 -39.02
N ARG A 514 -18.60 -7.19 -39.10
CA ARG A 514 -19.96 -7.57 -39.52
C ARG A 514 -20.94 -7.67 -38.36
N GLU A 515 -20.46 -8.12 -37.21
CA GLU A 515 -21.27 -8.44 -36.03
C GLU A 515 -20.56 -8.00 -34.74
N PRO A 516 -20.62 -6.71 -34.36
CA PRO A 516 -19.91 -6.21 -33.18
C PRO A 516 -20.39 -6.79 -31.84
N LYS A 517 -21.61 -7.35 -31.81
CA LYS A 517 -22.21 -7.98 -30.61
C LYS A 517 -21.38 -9.12 -30.03
N ILE A 518 -20.56 -9.78 -30.86
CA ILE A 518 -19.81 -10.98 -30.46
C ILE A 518 -18.91 -10.78 -29.23
N LEU A 519 -18.35 -9.57 -29.02
CA LEU A 519 -17.52 -9.27 -27.85
C LEU A 519 -18.33 -8.78 -26.64
N LEU A 520 -19.48 -8.18 -26.89
CA LEU A 520 -20.27 -7.48 -25.88
C LEU A 520 -21.07 -8.47 -25.01
N ASP A 521 -21.40 -9.63 -25.56
CA ASP A 521 -22.11 -10.72 -24.88
C ASP A 521 -21.19 -11.84 -24.38
N TYR A 522 -19.93 -11.87 -24.83
CA TYR A 522 -19.00 -12.94 -24.47
C TYR A 522 -18.61 -12.86 -22.99
N LYS A 523 -19.04 -13.87 -22.22
CA LYS A 523 -18.68 -14.04 -20.81
C LYS A 523 -17.40 -14.87 -20.71
N PHE A 524 -16.49 -14.45 -19.84
CA PHE A 524 -15.39 -15.32 -19.43
C PHE A 524 -15.99 -16.52 -18.69
N ASP A 525 -15.54 -17.75 -19.03
CA ASP A 525 -15.94 -18.96 -18.30
C ASP A 525 -15.68 -18.79 -16.79
N ASP A 526 -16.56 -19.38 -15.97
CA ASP A 526 -16.61 -19.33 -14.49
C ASP A 526 -15.34 -19.82 -13.77
N THR A 527 -14.28 -20.18 -14.51
CA THR A 527 -12.97 -20.59 -13.98
C THR A 527 -12.00 -19.42 -13.76
N SER A 528 -12.38 -18.21 -14.16
CA SER A 528 -11.68 -16.97 -13.83
C SER A 528 -12.36 -16.24 -12.66
N ASP A 529 -11.56 -15.57 -11.83
CA ASP A 529 -12.02 -14.76 -10.68
C ASP A 529 -13.32 -14.01 -11.03
N SER A 530 -14.41 -14.31 -10.32
CA SER A 530 -15.79 -13.88 -10.62
C SER A 530 -16.01 -12.37 -10.88
N ASP A 531 -15.04 -11.52 -10.54
CA ASP A 531 -15.07 -10.08 -10.83
C ASP A 531 -14.72 -9.74 -12.29
N TYR A 532 -13.92 -10.57 -13.00
CA TYR A 532 -13.51 -10.32 -14.39
C TYR A 532 -14.57 -10.78 -15.41
N SER A 533 -15.58 -11.52 -14.96
CA SER A 533 -16.70 -12.01 -15.78
C SER A 533 -17.68 -10.90 -16.19
N LYS A 534 -17.47 -9.64 -15.77
CA LYS A 534 -18.27 -8.50 -16.23
C LYS A 534 -18.00 -8.22 -17.71
N THR A 535 -19.03 -8.31 -18.56
CA THR A 535 -18.92 -7.94 -19.97
C THR A 535 -18.77 -6.41 -20.13
N ILE A 536 -18.29 -5.97 -21.29
CA ILE A 536 -18.22 -4.54 -21.62
C ILE A 536 -19.63 -3.94 -21.56
N LEU A 537 -20.63 -4.63 -22.14
CA LEU A 537 -22.01 -4.16 -22.14
C LEU A 537 -22.55 -3.88 -20.73
N ILE A 538 -22.29 -4.78 -19.77
CA ILE A 538 -22.71 -4.61 -18.36
C ILE A 538 -22.06 -3.36 -17.76
N THR A 539 -20.75 -3.21 -17.92
CA THR A 539 -20.01 -2.07 -17.35
C THR A 539 -20.49 -0.74 -17.91
N TRP A 540 -20.89 -0.72 -19.17
CA TRP A 540 -21.35 0.47 -19.87
C TRP A 540 -22.80 0.81 -19.54
N ASN A 541 -23.69 -0.19 -19.42
CA ASN A 541 -25.08 0.02 -18.97
C ASN A 541 -25.14 0.78 -17.64
N VAL A 542 -24.27 0.43 -16.68
CA VAL A 542 -24.16 1.15 -15.40
C VAL A 542 -23.82 2.63 -15.62
N THR A 543 -22.91 2.94 -16.55
CA THR A 543 -22.53 4.32 -16.87
C THR A 543 -23.65 5.08 -17.57
N PHE A 544 -24.37 4.44 -18.49
CA PHE A 544 -25.54 5.02 -19.13
C PHE A 544 -26.65 5.35 -18.12
N ASP A 545 -26.91 4.44 -17.18
CA ASP A 545 -27.88 4.68 -16.11
C ASP A 545 -27.42 5.81 -15.18
N ALA A 546 -26.11 5.93 -14.91
CA ALA A 546 -25.56 7.03 -14.13
C ALA A 546 -25.70 8.38 -14.85
N ILE A 547 -25.51 8.42 -16.18
CA ILE A 547 -25.70 9.62 -17.01
C ILE A 547 -27.17 10.04 -17.05
N LYS A 548 -28.10 9.10 -17.30
CA LYS A 548 -29.55 9.38 -17.38
C LYS A 548 -30.12 9.99 -16.11
N LYS A 549 -29.54 9.68 -14.94
CA LYS A 549 -29.96 10.22 -13.64
C LYS A 549 -29.51 11.68 -13.39
N ARG A 550 -28.71 12.27 -14.28
CA ARG A 550 -28.20 13.64 -14.13
C ARG A 550 -29.06 14.63 -14.91
N GLU A 551 -28.94 15.90 -14.53
CA GLU A 551 -29.50 17.02 -15.28
C GLU A 551 -28.92 17.02 -16.71
N GLN A 552 -29.77 17.22 -17.72
CA GLN A 552 -29.45 17.04 -19.14
C GLN A 552 -29.00 15.63 -19.54
N GLY A 553 -29.21 14.62 -18.69
CA GLY A 553 -28.89 13.22 -18.96
C GLY A 553 -29.57 12.68 -20.21
N ASP A 554 -30.88 12.92 -20.37
CA ASP A 554 -31.61 12.48 -21.56
C ASP A 554 -31.09 13.15 -22.84
N THR A 555 -30.72 14.43 -22.78
CA THR A 555 -30.12 15.17 -23.90
C THR A 555 -28.73 14.65 -24.24
N ALA A 556 -27.90 14.36 -23.25
CA ALA A 556 -26.60 13.71 -23.43
C ALA A 556 -26.73 12.36 -24.13
N ILE A 557 -27.71 11.56 -23.73
CA ILE A 557 -28.01 10.28 -24.37
C ILE A 557 -28.50 10.48 -25.82
N LYS A 558 -29.38 11.45 -26.08
CA LYS A 558 -29.84 11.78 -27.43
C LYS A 558 -28.68 12.18 -28.32
N ILE A 559 -27.81 13.09 -27.87
CA ILE A 559 -26.62 13.51 -28.62
C ILE A 559 -25.75 12.30 -28.96
N LEU A 560 -25.49 11.43 -27.98
CA LEU A 560 -24.65 10.26 -28.19
C LEU A 560 -25.24 9.26 -29.19
N ASN A 561 -26.56 9.09 -29.20
CA ASN A 561 -27.25 8.25 -30.18
C ASN A 561 -27.18 8.85 -31.60
N ASN A 562 -27.42 10.15 -31.74
CA ASN A 562 -27.39 10.84 -33.03
C ASN A 562 -25.95 11.02 -33.58
N LEU A 563 -24.92 10.99 -32.73
CA LEU A 563 -23.52 10.96 -33.19
C LEU A 563 -23.22 9.77 -34.10
N ALA A 564 -24.01 8.70 -34.05
CA ALA A 564 -23.92 7.57 -34.98
C ALA A 564 -24.07 8.01 -36.44
N ASP A 565 -24.97 8.95 -36.72
CA ASP A 565 -25.24 9.46 -38.07
C ASP A 565 -24.04 10.24 -38.65
N PHE A 566 -23.12 10.68 -37.78
CA PHE A 566 -21.89 11.39 -38.12
C PHE A 566 -20.64 10.50 -37.98
N GLY A 567 -20.80 9.17 -37.90
CA GLY A 567 -19.68 8.24 -37.70
C GLY A 567 -18.94 8.46 -36.38
N TYR A 568 -19.61 9.04 -35.38
CA TYR A 568 -19.10 9.38 -34.06
C TYR A 568 -17.91 10.35 -34.05
N ASN A 569 -17.80 11.17 -35.09
CA ASN A 569 -16.85 12.27 -35.20
C ASN A 569 -17.52 13.47 -35.88
N ALA A 570 -17.86 14.51 -35.12
CA ALA A 570 -18.67 15.63 -35.60
C ALA A 570 -18.22 16.98 -35.01
N PRO A 571 -18.39 18.10 -35.73
CA PRO A 571 -18.28 19.43 -35.12
C PRO A 571 -19.34 19.62 -34.03
N VAL A 572 -19.01 20.33 -32.95
CA VAL A 572 -19.96 20.65 -31.86
C VAL A 572 -21.20 21.38 -32.39
N ASN A 573 -21.02 22.27 -33.37
CA ASN A 573 -22.12 23.06 -33.94
C ASN A 573 -23.20 22.21 -34.62
N GLU A 574 -22.87 21.02 -35.14
CA GLU A 574 -23.86 20.12 -35.74
C GLU A 574 -24.85 19.61 -34.68
N MET A 575 -24.43 19.54 -33.41
CA MET A 575 -25.30 19.08 -32.32
C MET A 575 -26.40 20.08 -31.95
N LEU A 576 -26.29 21.34 -32.42
CA LEU A 576 -27.36 22.33 -32.25
C LEU A 576 -28.64 21.97 -33.01
N SER A 577 -28.54 21.07 -33.99
CA SER A 577 -29.72 20.51 -34.68
C SER A 577 -30.50 19.53 -33.80
N ILE A 578 -29.87 18.96 -32.76
CA ILE A 578 -30.45 17.97 -31.84
C ILE A 578 -30.93 18.65 -30.56
N GLU A 579 -30.15 19.59 -30.04
CA GLU A 579 -30.49 20.42 -28.88
C GLU A 579 -30.26 21.89 -29.23
N HIS A 580 -31.34 22.65 -29.33
CA HIS A 580 -31.30 24.05 -29.77
C HIS A 580 -30.86 25.00 -28.65
N ASP A 581 -31.00 24.60 -27.39
CA ASP A 581 -30.50 25.35 -26.26
C ASP A 581 -28.99 25.13 -26.09
N VAL A 582 -28.22 26.20 -26.31
CA VAL A 582 -26.75 26.19 -26.23
C VAL A 582 -26.26 25.83 -24.82
N GLU A 583 -26.97 26.24 -23.77
CA GLU A 583 -26.60 25.93 -22.39
C GLU A 583 -26.89 24.46 -22.08
N ALA A 584 -28.06 23.95 -22.48
CA ALA A 584 -28.40 22.54 -22.32
C ALA A 584 -27.45 21.63 -23.11
N LEU A 585 -27.10 22.00 -24.35
CA LEU A 585 -26.11 21.31 -25.18
C LEU A 585 -24.73 21.32 -24.51
N GLY A 586 -24.29 22.48 -24.01
CA GLY A 586 -23.04 22.61 -23.30
C GLY A 586 -22.96 21.70 -22.07
N HIS A 587 -24.01 21.68 -21.25
CA HIS A 587 -24.10 20.81 -20.08
C HIS A 587 -24.15 19.32 -20.46
N ALA A 588 -24.87 18.95 -21.51
CA ALA A 588 -24.95 17.57 -21.98
C ALA A 588 -23.60 17.07 -22.52
N LEU A 589 -22.88 17.90 -23.27
CA LEU A 589 -21.54 17.57 -23.78
C LEU A 589 -20.51 17.48 -22.65
N GLU A 590 -20.56 18.39 -21.67
CA GLU A 590 -19.69 18.32 -20.50
C GLU A 590 -19.99 17.07 -19.66
N LEU A 591 -21.27 16.66 -19.56
CA LEU A 591 -21.66 15.43 -18.90
C LEU A 591 -21.08 14.19 -19.61
N LEU A 592 -21.17 14.11 -20.94
CA LEU A 592 -20.57 13.00 -21.70
C LEU A 592 -19.03 12.96 -21.55
N LYS A 593 -18.39 14.12 -21.56
CA LYS A 593 -16.94 14.26 -21.32
C LYS A 593 -16.54 13.85 -19.91
N GLN A 594 -17.34 14.24 -18.91
CA GLN A 594 -17.15 13.88 -17.49
C GLN A 594 -17.11 12.37 -17.28
N TYR A 595 -17.90 11.60 -18.03
CA TYR A 595 -17.91 10.13 -17.99
C TYR A 595 -17.00 9.46 -19.02
N SER A 596 -16.13 10.22 -19.70
CA SER A 596 -15.22 9.73 -20.74
C SER A 596 -15.91 9.10 -21.96
N MET A 597 -17.18 9.44 -22.23
CA MET A 597 -17.90 8.92 -23.41
C MET A 597 -17.41 9.57 -24.71
N ILE A 598 -17.06 10.85 -24.61
CA ILE A 598 -16.55 11.64 -25.71
C ILE A 598 -15.31 12.43 -25.27
N THR A 599 -14.52 12.80 -26.27
CA THR A 599 -13.50 13.83 -26.18
C THR A 599 -13.92 15.00 -27.05
N ILE A 600 -13.60 16.22 -26.61
CA ILE A 600 -13.83 17.43 -27.41
C ILE A 600 -12.49 18.12 -27.56
N ASP A 601 -12.02 18.23 -28.78
CA ASP A 601 -10.79 18.92 -29.14
C ASP A 601 -11.03 19.84 -30.33
N ASN A 602 -10.60 21.10 -30.22
CA ASN A 602 -10.75 22.11 -31.27
C ASN A 602 -12.18 22.23 -31.86
N GLY A 603 -13.20 22.08 -31.01
CA GLY A 603 -14.61 22.14 -31.44
C GLY A 603 -15.12 20.88 -32.14
N TRP A 604 -14.37 19.77 -32.12
CA TRP A 604 -14.77 18.48 -32.65
C TRP A 604 -15.04 17.48 -31.52
N ILE A 605 -16.19 16.83 -31.60
CA ILE A 605 -16.58 15.71 -30.74
C ILE A 605 -16.04 14.43 -31.37
N ARG A 606 -15.37 13.62 -30.56
CA ARG A 606 -14.94 12.25 -30.92
C ARG A 606 -15.37 11.28 -29.83
N ALA A 607 -16.16 10.27 -30.20
CA ALA A 607 -16.46 9.16 -29.30
C ALA A 607 -15.44 8.03 -29.46
N HIS A 608 -15.22 7.27 -28.39
CA HIS A 608 -14.40 6.05 -28.42
C HIS A 608 -14.98 5.02 -29.41
N ASN A 609 -14.14 4.24 -30.09
CA ASN A 609 -14.56 3.21 -31.05
C ASN A 609 -15.53 2.20 -30.41
N LEU A 610 -15.32 1.83 -29.14
CA LEU A 610 -16.26 0.97 -28.42
C LEU A 610 -17.64 1.61 -28.19
N VAL A 611 -17.72 2.94 -28.03
CA VAL A 611 -19.01 3.65 -27.95
C VAL A 611 -19.81 3.40 -29.22
N LYS A 612 -19.13 3.42 -30.38
CA LYS A 612 -19.75 3.22 -31.69
C LYS A 612 -20.48 1.89 -31.82
N HIS A 613 -19.95 0.87 -31.14
CA HIS A 613 -20.52 -0.47 -31.15
C HIS A 613 -21.52 -0.71 -30.02
N VAL A 614 -21.35 -0.08 -28.87
CA VAL A 614 -22.21 -0.30 -27.69
C VAL A 614 -23.52 0.50 -27.78
N VAL A 615 -23.46 1.76 -28.20
CA VAL A 615 -24.61 2.67 -28.26
C VAL A 615 -25.77 2.08 -29.08
N PRO A 616 -25.59 1.66 -30.36
CA PRO A 616 -26.70 1.16 -31.17
C PRO A 616 -27.39 -0.06 -30.57
N LEU A 617 -26.68 -0.87 -29.80
CA LEU A 617 -27.20 -2.10 -29.22
C LEU A 617 -28.07 -1.82 -28.00
N ILE A 618 -27.60 -0.92 -27.13
CA ILE A 618 -28.38 -0.47 -25.97
C ILE A 618 -29.66 0.24 -26.43
N PHE A 619 -29.60 1.01 -27.52
CA PHE A 619 -30.77 1.74 -28.02
C PHE A 619 -31.71 0.87 -28.87
N SER A 620 -31.21 -0.07 -29.67
CA SER A 620 -32.06 -1.02 -30.42
C SER A 620 -32.82 -1.99 -29.52
N GLU A 621 -32.25 -2.45 -28.41
CA GLU A 621 -32.98 -3.25 -27.41
C GLU A 621 -34.10 -2.46 -26.71
N ASN A 622 -33.90 -1.15 -26.51
CA ASN A 622 -34.90 -0.28 -25.89
C ASN A 622 -36.02 0.11 -26.87
N GLU A 623 -35.73 0.24 -28.17
CA GLU A 623 -36.75 0.40 -29.21
C GLU A 623 -37.57 -0.88 -29.41
N GLN A 624 -36.95 -2.07 -29.43
CA GLN A 624 -37.70 -3.34 -29.46
C GLN A 624 -38.62 -3.48 -28.24
N LYS A 625 -38.18 -3.06 -27.05
CA LYS A 625 -39.06 -3.01 -25.86
C LYS A 625 -40.23 -2.05 -26.04
N LYS A 626 -40.01 -0.85 -26.60
CA LYS A 626 -41.09 0.11 -26.89
C LYS A 626 -42.06 -0.41 -27.95
N ASP A 627 -41.58 -1.08 -28.98
CA ASP A 627 -42.41 -1.65 -30.06
C ASP A 627 -43.32 -2.78 -29.57
N ILE A 628 -42.85 -3.61 -28.63
CA ILE A 628 -43.72 -4.63 -28.00
C ILE A 628 -44.88 -3.96 -27.25
N TRP A 629 -44.59 -2.91 -26.47
CA TRP A 629 -45.62 -2.13 -25.76
C TRP A 629 -46.57 -1.39 -26.71
N PHE A 630 -46.05 -0.77 -27.77
CA PHE A 630 -46.84 -0.08 -28.79
C PHE A 630 -47.70 -1.04 -29.60
N THR A 631 -47.18 -2.22 -29.91
CA THR A 631 -47.89 -3.28 -30.63
C THR A 631 -49.01 -3.86 -29.76
N LEU A 632 -48.73 -4.15 -28.47
CA LEU A 632 -49.75 -4.55 -27.50
C LEU A 632 -50.83 -3.46 -27.30
N PHE A 633 -50.43 -2.20 -27.22
CA PHE A 633 -51.37 -1.07 -27.10
C PHE A 633 -52.23 -0.89 -28.36
N LYS A 634 -51.64 -1.09 -29.56
CA LYS A 634 -52.37 -1.14 -30.82
C LYS A 634 -53.37 -2.29 -30.85
N TYR A 635 -53.01 -3.50 -30.41
CA TYR A 635 -53.96 -4.62 -30.32
C TYR A 635 -55.13 -4.30 -29.37
N VAL A 636 -54.87 -3.66 -28.23
CA VAL A 636 -55.92 -3.19 -27.31
C VAL A 636 -56.83 -2.14 -27.95
N LEU A 637 -56.28 -1.21 -28.75
CA LEU A 637 -57.04 -0.21 -29.50
C LEU A 637 -57.84 -0.79 -30.68
N ILE A 638 -57.29 -1.78 -31.38
CA ILE A 638 -57.94 -2.49 -32.49
C ILE A 638 -59.12 -3.34 -32.00
N LEU A 639 -59.06 -3.83 -30.76
CA LEU A 639 -60.12 -4.61 -30.14
C LEU A 639 -61.24 -3.73 -29.54
N LYS A 640 -61.04 -2.42 -29.41
CA LYS A 640 -62.01 -1.44 -28.88
C LYS A 640 -63.38 -1.41 -29.60
N PRO A 641 -63.49 -1.60 -30.93
CA PRO A 641 -64.79 -1.62 -31.63
C PRO A 641 -65.67 -2.84 -31.33
N LEU A 642 -65.08 -3.96 -30.87
CA LEU A 642 -65.82 -5.19 -30.52
C LEU A 642 -66.66 -5.04 -29.23
N LEU A 643 -66.42 -3.99 -28.44
CA LEU A 643 -67.17 -3.63 -27.23
C LEU A 643 -68.56 -3.02 -27.52
N SER A 644 -68.95 -2.89 -28.79
CA SER A 644 -70.23 -2.30 -29.19
C SER A 644 -71.37 -3.31 -29.42
N SER A 645 -71.13 -4.61 -29.19
CA SER A 645 -72.20 -5.61 -29.33
C SER A 645 -72.94 -5.80 -28.00
N GLU A 646 -74.28 -5.81 -28.05
CA GLU A 646 -75.18 -6.12 -26.91
C GLU A 646 -75.01 -7.57 -26.37
N ASN A 647 -74.02 -8.31 -26.86
CA ASN A 647 -73.81 -9.71 -26.54
C ASN A 647 -72.90 -9.86 -25.33
N VAL A 648 -73.52 -9.95 -24.15
CA VAL A 648 -72.87 -10.08 -22.82
C VAL A 648 -71.80 -11.18 -22.78
N PHE A 649 -72.00 -12.27 -23.54
CA PHE A 649 -71.04 -13.39 -23.61
C PHE A 649 -69.72 -13.01 -24.31
N MET A 650 -69.78 -12.23 -25.39
CA MET A 650 -68.59 -11.75 -26.10
C MET A 650 -67.82 -10.72 -25.30
N ASN A 651 -68.52 -9.87 -24.53
CA ASN A 651 -67.88 -8.94 -23.60
C ASN A 651 -67.18 -9.67 -22.44
N ALA A 652 -67.76 -10.75 -21.92
CA ALA A 652 -67.12 -11.57 -20.88
C ALA A 652 -65.83 -12.24 -21.37
N ILE A 653 -65.83 -12.80 -22.59
CA ILE A 653 -64.63 -13.38 -23.23
C ILE A 653 -63.57 -12.29 -23.46
N PHE A 654 -63.98 -11.11 -23.91
CA PHE A 654 -63.08 -9.97 -24.07
C PHE A 654 -62.40 -9.57 -22.76
N TYR A 655 -63.16 -9.40 -21.66
CA TYR A 655 -62.59 -9.06 -20.36
C TYR A 655 -61.68 -10.17 -19.83
N LEU A 656 -61.97 -11.44 -20.11
CA LEU A 656 -61.11 -12.56 -19.77
C LEU A 656 -59.77 -12.52 -20.53
N ILE A 657 -59.81 -12.31 -21.86
CA ILE A 657 -58.59 -12.17 -22.68
C ILE A 657 -57.79 -10.94 -22.26
N PHE A 658 -58.47 -9.83 -21.97
CA PHE A 658 -57.84 -8.60 -21.49
C PHE A 658 -57.17 -8.78 -20.12
N ALA A 659 -57.83 -9.49 -19.19
CA ALA A 659 -57.26 -9.83 -17.88
C ALA A 659 -56.05 -10.77 -18.01
N ILE A 660 -56.10 -11.76 -18.90
CA ILE A 660 -54.98 -12.66 -19.20
C ILE A 660 -53.80 -11.88 -19.78
N LEU A 661 -54.04 -10.95 -20.71
CA LEU A 661 -53.01 -10.08 -21.28
C LEU A 661 -52.39 -9.15 -20.23
N ILE A 662 -53.19 -8.57 -19.33
CA ILE A 662 -52.67 -7.76 -18.22
C ILE A 662 -51.83 -8.61 -17.26
N LEU A 663 -52.28 -9.80 -16.91
CA LEU A 663 -51.55 -10.72 -16.04
C LEU A 663 -50.23 -11.19 -16.68
N ALA A 664 -50.23 -11.47 -17.99
CA ALA A 664 -49.03 -11.80 -18.74
C ALA A 664 -48.04 -10.61 -18.79
N CYS A 665 -48.55 -9.38 -18.96
CA CYS A 665 -47.74 -8.16 -18.92
C CYS A 665 -47.12 -7.90 -17.54
N LEU A 666 -47.90 -8.06 -16.46
CA LEU A 666 -47.42 -7.94 -15.08
C LEU A 666 -46.37 -9.03 -14.76
N PHE A 667 -46.59 -10.25 -15.25
CA PHE A 667 -45.65 -11.36 -15.12
C PHE A 667 -44.32 -11.09 -15.81
N LEU A 668 -44.34 -10.62 -17.06
CA LEU A 668 -43.12 -10.26 -17.80
C LEU A 668 -42.37 -9.09 -17.15
N HIS A 669 -43.10 -8.09 -16.67
CA HIS A 669 -42.52 -6.97 -15.94
C HIS A 669 -41.89 -7.39 -14.60
N TRP A 670 -42.48 -8.34 -13.88
CA TRP A 670 -41.97 -8.81 -12.58
C TRP A 670 -40.85 -9.84 -12.70
N LYS A 671 -40.89 -10.71 -13.73
CA LYS A 671 -39.78 -11.60 -14.09
C LYS A 671 -38.52 -10.81 -14.47
N GLN A 672 -38.67 -9.67 -15.16
CA GLN A 672 -37.55 -8.77 -15.47
C GLN A 672 -36.94 -8.09 -14.24
N ASN A 673 -37.67 -8.02 -13.12
CA ASN A 673 -37.20 -7.40 -11.86
C ASN A 673 -36.72 -8.42 -10.81
N GLY A 674 -36.56 -9.70 -11.18
CA GLY A 674 -35.91 -10.72 -10.33
C GLY A 674 -36.67 -11.09 -9.04
N ARG A 675 -37.97 -10.81 -8.96
CA ARG A 675 -38.81 -11.15 -7.80
C ARG A 675 -39.88 -12.13 -8.25
N PHE A 676 -39.72 -13.41 -7.87
CA PHE A 676 -40.68 -14.55 -7.93
C PHE A 676 -40.18 -15.75 -8.77
N GLU A 677 -39.52 -16.71 -8.11
CA GLU A 677 -39.40 -18.08 -8.63
C GLU A 677 -40.36 -19.08 -7.95
N ASN A 678 -40.94 -18.78 -6.78
CA ASN A 678 -41.59 -19.81 -5.94
C ASN A 678 -43.13 -19.73 -5.75
N LEU A 679 -43.83 -18.76 -6.34
CA LEU A 679 -45.29 -18.59 -6.13
C LEU A 679 -46.14 -19.11 -7.30
N PHE A 680 -45.55 -19.31 -8.48
CA PHE A 680 -46.28 -19.67 -9.69
C PHE A 680 -46.71 -21.15 -9.69
N GLU A 681 -45.86 -22.07 -9.21
CA GLU A 681 -46.24 -23.48 -9.01
C GLU A 681 -47.38 -23.66 -7.98
N LYS A 682 -47.56 -22.69 -7.07
CA LYS A 682 -48.63 -22.74 -6.05
C LYS A 682 -49.93 -22.06 -6.49
N LEU A 683 -49.88 -21.07 -7.38
CA LEU A 683 -51.06 -20.30 -7.80
C LEU A 683 -51.75 -20.86 -9.05
N PHE A 684 -51.01 -21.51 -9.94
CA PHE A 684 -51.57 -22.08 -11.17
C PHE A 684 -51.51 -23.60 -11.16
N ASP A 685 -52.44 -24.21 -10.43
CA ASP A 685 -52.77 -25.62 -10.61
C ASP A 685 -53.48 -25.80 -11.96
N TYR A 686 -52.72 -26.18 -12.98
CA TYR A 686 -53.17 -26.40 -14.36
C TYR A 686 -54.43 -27.29 -14.45
N THR A 687 -54.56 -28.24 -13.53
CA THR A 687 -55.70 -29.15 -13.40
C THR A 687 -57.00 -28.43 -13.03
N LYS A 688 -56.93 -27.31 -12.29
CA LYS A 688 -58.10 -26.46 -11.98
C LYS A 688 -58.47 -25.56 -13.15
N LEU A 689 -57.49 -25.02 -13.87
CA LEU A 689 -57.73 -24.16 -15.03
C LEU A 689 -58.35 -24.95 -16.19
N ASP A 690 -57.84 -26.14 -16.47
CA ASP A 690 -58.39 -27.05 -17.49
C ASP A 690 -59.80 -27.52 -17.15
N LYS A 691 -60.09 -27.81 -15.87
CA LYS A 691 -61.46 -28.09 -15.40
C LYS A 691 -62.41 -26.91 -15.56
N LEU A 692 -61.93 -25.68 -15.37
CA LEU A 692 -62.75 -24.48 -15.50
C LEU A 692 -63.05 -24.19 -16.98
N LEU A 693 -62.06 -24.33 -17.86
CA LEU A 693 -62.20 -24.15 -19.31
C LEU A 693 -63.13 -25.20 -19.94
N LYS A 694 -63.02 -26.47 -19.51
CA LYS A 694 -63.96 -27.53 -19.92
C LYS A 694 -65.40 -27.26 -19.47
N LYS A 695 -65.60 -26.59 -18.33
CA LYS A 695 -66.94 -26.22 -17.82
C LYS A 695 -67.60 -25.11 -18.65
N PHE A 696 -66.82 -24.34 -19.40
CA PHE A 696 -67.28 -23.29 -20.33
C PHE A 696 -67.25 -23.72 -21.80
N GLY A 697 -67.05 -25.01 -22.09
CA GLY A 697 -67.14 -25.56 -23.45
C GLY A 697 -65.98 -25.21 -24.39
N MET A 698 -64.84 -24.73 -23.86
CA MET A 698 -63.65 -24.44 -24.66
C MET A 698 -62.75 -25.68 -24.75
N CYS A 699 -62.32 -26.02 -25.97
CA CYS A 699 -61.36 -27.12 -26.19
C CYS A 699 -60.00 -26.83 -25.53
N SER A 700 -59.31 -27.89 -25.12
CA SER A 700 -58.00 -27.81 -24.47
C SER A 700 -56.99 -27.04 -25.33
N ILE A 701 -56.20 -26.20 -24.66
CA ILE A 701 -55.06 -25.54 -25.28
C ILE A 701 -53.94 -26.58 -25.33
N ASP A 702 -53.76 -27.22 -26.48
CA ASP A 702 -52.53 -27.96 -26.78
C ASP A 702 -51.40 -26.97 -27.07
N TYR A 703 -50.21 -27.36 -26.59
CA TYR A 703 -49.03 -26.52 -26.33
C TYR A 703 -48.45 -25.80 -27.55
#